data_AF-A0A8B8CAU8-F1
#
_entry.id   AF-A0A8B8CAU8-F1
#
_cell.length_a   1.000
_cell.length_b   1.000
_cell.length_c   1.000
_cell.angle_alpha   90.00
_cell.angle_beta   90.00
_cell.angle_gamma   90.00
#
_symmetry.space_group_name_H-M   'P 1'
#
loop_
_entity.id
_entity.type
_entity.pdbx_description
1 polymer ?
#
loop_
_entity_poly.entity_id
_entity_poly.type
_entity_poly.pdbx_seq_one_letter_code
_entity_poly.pdbx_strand_id
1 'polypeptide(L)'
;MEEEDSWTLDTNLQFVEELFDFNSINIETSFSKKLLTAINLPSYFLSVQSCLKWIKEKKSWSVDPEDENHALYVFAVDVVYKKDGIAVVERNASRKIAFFNLSCVKETPVLLVQSNSIQVVEAVFRVYEEYETFLKSKSIVIHHVFEENEDLCKKVGVQKLKAFDKIVRTLRDSVPVAELHEIVHTAANKSLSEDNIHRLCYNVFLKDGNTNVGTTHNRGYHCRFPFTVKWLKEQLINKTLEAISKSFASQICQGILRHIKSKVRIELESEFLELKVNKSPEIFATFAVVIGTALITLFMPILGIIVAMTAVIVTFIFSVDVNSKSWRAKVANQIHETVSKYRSSIENDILSEIKTMCSDTKEDLQAVSVQINDRKQRIGFPDQETLAQEWKKSHVFPYKEAVMKKYPSVLNYLAGRIGGKSVIKVFFQKEDNEAETFFRENCSKTDDTELEFINVSELLKETKFRKKAHPVSRQTRTQLQEIIRHEEDKLTAIHSNIAGIGVGRVMINENEYGDPCIVLYCLDKRLLPFGEKEIPKSLKGNTIELREEIFMFGFCDNCQHLELLDNGCSIGRPFNDSAGSVGFLVKSKCQSKEWGFLTAAHVAYENVLELKYVSNPVLENSQEIVHPSYQDSKSNNIIGRVTKASCGSLQTNDYSKGIDAAFVHVYEPEIREFSELNIVNEDDIQCERTTLVSKKGRSTKVTIGILSENTISIKLNNIWFKNCFCIYNYNDSETFFKEGDSGSGVFLIDQEGESKKALGIAFAFSSTETCVCDIRNIVQAFDIACYEEPQLMDIS
;
A
#
# COMPACT_ATOMS: atom_id res chain seq x y z
N MET A 1 0.71 -31.23 12.81
CA MET A 1 0.17 -30.13 13.64
C MET A 1 -0.15 -29.03 12.66
N GLU A 2 -1.42 -28.97 12.26
CA GLU A 2 -1.98 -27.93 11.41
C GLU A 2 -2.10 -26.68 12.30
N GLU A 3 -1.14 -25.76 12.19
CA GLU A 3 -1.24 -24.47 12.87
C GLU A 3 -2.25 -23.57 12.15
N GLU A 4 -3.09 -22.94 12.96
CA GLU A 4 -4.25 -22.13 12.62
C GLU A 4 -3.87 -20.96 11.70
N ASP A 5 -4.41 -20.94 10.48
CA ASP A 5 -4.27 -19.79 9.56
C ASP A 5 -5.66 -19.25 9.22
N SER A 6 -6.29 -18.64 10.22
CA SER A 6 -7.39 -17.70 9.99
C SER A 6 -7.06 -16.40 10.69
N TRP A 7 -6.65 -15.40 9.93
CA TRP A 7 -6.54 -14.04 10.43
C TRP A 7 -7.96 -13.48 10.53
N THR A 8 -8.43 -13.26 11.77
CA THR A 8 -9.64 -12.47 12.02
C THR A 8 -9.17 -11.08 12.39
N LEU A 9 -9.47 -10.13 11.52
CA LEU A 9 -9.04 -8.76 11.68
C LEU A 9 -10.24 -7.94 12.16
N ASP A 10 -10.21 -7.49 13.41
CA ASP A 10 -11.22 -6.59 13.96
C ASP A 10 -10.93 -5.17 13.46
N THR A 11 -11.57 -4.82 12.36
CA THR A 11 -11.41 -3.53 11.68
C THR A 11 -12.54 -2.60 12.09
N ASN A 12 -12.67 -2.32 13.37
CA ASN A 12 -13.74 -1.46 13.91
C ASN A 12 -13.53 0.03 13.53
N LEU A 13 -13.50 0.34 12.24
CA LEU A 13 -13.41 1.67 11.67
C LEU A 13 -14.82 2.17 11.35
N GLN A 14 -15.58 2.47 12.41
CA GLN A 14 -16.96 2.93 12.33
C GLN A 14 -17.13 4.09 11.32
N PHE A 15 -16.17 5.01 11.24
CA PHE A 15 -16.18 6.09 10.26
C PHE A 15 -16.19 5.60 8.81
N VAL A 16 -15.38 4.59 8.46
CA VAL A 16 -15.33 4.06 7.10
C VAL A 16 -16.64 3.35 6.79
N GLU A 17 -17.22 2.62 7.75
CA GLU A 17 -18.54 2.00 7.59
C GLU A 17 -19.65 3.01 7.31
N GLU A 18 -19.67 4.14 8.03
CA GLU A 18 -20.65 5.22 7.84
C GLU A 18 -20.63 5.79 6.41
N LEU A 19 -19.45 5.82 5.78
CA LEU A 19 -19.32 6.27 4.39
C LEU A 19 -19.98 5.30 3.38
N PHE A 20 -20.24 4.05 3.78
CA PHE A 20 -20.93 3.04 2.97
C PHE A 20 -22.42 2.89 3.29
N ASP A 21 -23.03 3.82 4.04
CA ASP A 21 -24.49 3.86 4.14
C ASP A 21 -25.12 4.42 2.86
N PHE A 22 -25.84 3.58 2.11
CA PHE A 22 -26.54 4.01 0.89
C PHE A 22 -27.69 4.99 1.18
N ASN A 23 -28.34 4.89 2.36
CA ASN A 23 -29.52 5.71 2.67
C ASN A 23 -29.18 7.19 2.87
N SER A 24 -27.92 7.50 3.17
CA SER A 24 -27.43 8.88 3.25
C SER A 24 -27.08 9.48 1.89
N ILE A 25 -27.28 8.77 0.76
CA ILE A 25 -27.17 9.35 -0.58
C ILE A 25 -28.49 10.06 -0.90
N ASN A 26 -28.41 11.36 -1.16
CA ASN A 26 -29.58 12.13 -1.59
C ASN A 26 -29.86 11.88 -3.08
N ILE A 27 -31.11 11.51 -3.39
CA ILE A 27 -31.59 11.23 -4.75
C ILE A 27 -32.95 11.92 -4.88
N GLU A 28 -33.07 12.90 -5.77
CA GLU A 28 -34.26 13.74 -5.86
C GLU A 28 -35.41 13.02 -6.55
N THR A 29 -35.14 12.32 -7.65
CA THR A 29 -36.21 11.63 -8.38
C THR A 29 -36.40 10.17 -7.96
N SER A 30 -37.67 9.76 -7.88
CA SER A 30 -38.03 8.37 -7.60
C SER A 30 -37.52 7.38 -8.66
N PHE A 31 -37.30 7.85 -9.88
CA PHE A 31 -36.81 7.01 -10.98
C PHE A 31 -35.31 6.70 -10.83
N SER A 32 -34.47 7.70 -10.58
CA SER A 32 -33.04 7.49 -10.30
C SER A 32 -32.83 6.49 -9.16
N LYS A 33 -33.62 6.63 -8.08
CA LYS A 33 -33.58 5.71 -6.94
C LYS A 33 -33.92 4.26 -7.34
N LYS A 34 -34.95 4.07 -8.15
CA LYS A 34 -35.35 2.74 -8.64
C LYS A 34 -34.33 2.15 -9.62
N LEU A 35 -33.71 2.97 -10.46
CA LEU A 35 -32.68 2.55 -11.39
C LEU A 35 -31.43 2.05 -10.65
N LEU A 36 -30.96 2.79 -9.64
CA LEU A 36 -29.86 2.38 -8.77
C LEU A 36 -30.20 1.11 -7.97
N THR A 37 -31.45 0.97 -7.54
CA THR A 37 -31.93 -0.25 -6.87
C THR A 37 -31.93 -1.46 -7.80
N ALA A 38 -32.32 -1.31 -9.06
CA ALA A 38 -32.39 -2.43 -10.01
C ALA A 38 -31.01 -2.94 -10.48
N ILE A 39 -29.98 -2.09 -10.39
CA ILE A 39 -28.59 -2.53 -10.56
C ILE A 39 -27.99 -3.08 -9.26
N ASN A 40 -28.79 -3.19 -8.20
CA ASN A 40 -28.42 -3.71 -6.89
C ASN A 40 -27.34 -2.90 -6.14
N LEU A 41 -27.17 -1.61 -6.47
CA LEU A 41 -26.17 -0.75 -5.84
C LEU A 41 -26.31 -0.67 -4.30
N PRO A 42 -27.53 -0.54 -3.71
CA PRO A 42 -27.68 -0.50 -2.26
C PRO A 42 -27.15 -1.76 -1.55
N SER A 43 -27.38 -2.94 -2.15
CA SER A 43 -26.89 -4.21 -1.61
C SER A 43 -25.36 -4.31 -1.70
N TYR A 44 -24.74 -3.75 -2.74
CA TYR A 44 -23.27 -3.69 -2.82
C TYR A 44 -22.67 -2.75 -1.76
N PHE A 45 -23.32 -1.62 -1.46
CA PHE A 45 -22.90 -0.74 -0.36
C PHE A 45 -22.96 -1.46 0.99
N LEU A 46 -24.09 -2.13 1.29
CA LEU A 46 -24.28 -2.91 2.53
C LEU A 46 -23.26 -4.07 2.64
N SER A 47 -22.95 -4.71 1.52
CA SER A 47 -21.95 -5.77 1.42
C SER A 47 -20.57 -5.26 1.86
N VAL A 48 -20.11 -4.14 1.28
CA VAL A 48 -18.80 -3.54 1.65
C VAL A 48 -18.80 -3.10 3.11
N GLN A 49 -19.88 -2.48 3.58
CA GLN A 49 -20.03 -2.10 4.98
C GLN A 49 -19.91 -3.31 5.92
N SER A 50 -20.40 -4.48 5.51
CA SER A 50 -20.29 -5.73 6.27
C SER A 50 -18.89 -6.34 6.18
N CYS A 51 -18.22 -6.30 5.01
CA CYS A 51 -16.83 -6.76 4.84
C CYS A 51 -15.87 -6.04 5.78
N LEU A 52 -16.08 -4.74 5.97
CA LEU A 52 -15.21 -3.88 6.79
C LEU A 52 -15.28 -4.20 8.29
N LYS A 53 -16.10 -5.16 8.72
CA LYS A 53 -16.18 -5.62 10.12
C LYS A 53 -15.35 -6.88 10.38
N TRP A 54 -15.18 -7.75 9.38
CA TRP A 54 -14.59 -9.07 9.56
C TRP A 54 -13.80 -9.47 8.32
N ILE A 55 -12.48 -9.50 8.44
CA ILE A 55 -11.63 -10.15 7.44
C ILE A 55 -11.49 -11.62 7.84
N LYS A 56 -11.78 -12.55 6.90
CA LYS A 56 -11.54 -13.99 7.07
C LYS A 56 -10.78 -14.52 5.85
N GLU A 57 -9.58 -15.04 6.05
CA GLU A 57 -8.85 -15.75 5.00
C GLU A 57 -9.54 -17.08 4.69
N LYS A 58 -10.13 -17.22 3.49
CA LYS A 58 -10.67 -18.52 3.04
C LYS A 58 -9.58 -19.33 2.33
N LYS A 59 -8.99 -20.30 3.05
CA LYS A 59 -8.03 -21.26 2.48
C LYS A 59 -8.66 -22.27 1.51
N SER A 60 -9.97 -22.55 1.60
CA SER A 60 -10.73 -23.34 0.63
C SER A 60 -11.67 -22.45 -0.20
N TRP A 61 -11.53 -22.51 -1.52
CA TRP A 61 -12.48 -21.91 -2.47
C TRP A 61 -13.71 -22.81 -2.67
N SER A 62 -14.28 -23.34 -1.59
CA SER A 62 -15.67 -23.77 -1.63
C SER A 62 -16.48 -22.50 -1.45
N VAL A 63 -16.92 -21.92 -2.56
CA VAL A 63 -18.03 -20.96 -2.55
C VAL A 63 -19.23 -21.76 -2.06
N ASP A 64 -19.43 -21.80 -0.74
CA ASP A 64 -20.71 -22.22 -0.21
C ASP A 64 -21.70 -21.11 -0.60
N PRO A 65 -22.69 -21.39 -1.46
CA PRO A 65 -23.63 -20.36 -1.91
C PRO A 65 -24.42 -19.73 -0.75
N GLU A 66 -24.38 -20.35 0.44
CA GLU A 66 -25.10 -19.94 1.65
C GLU A 66 -24.23 -19.23 2.69
N ASP A 67 -22.90 -19.11 2.50
CA ASP A 67 -22.05 -18.36 3.43
C ASP A 67 -22.09 -16.86 3.09
N GLU A 68 -23.10 -16.15 3.61
CA GLU A 68 -23.41 -14.73 3.42
C GLU A 68 -22.30 -13.75 3.88
N ASN A 69 -21.17 -14.26 4.40
CA ASN A 69 -20.05 -13.45 4.86
C ASN A 69 -19.15 -13.06 3.69
N HIS A 70 -19.27 -11.81 3.25
CA HIS A 70 -18.47 -11.21 2.19
C HIS A 70 -17.00 -11.09 2.62
N ALA A 71 -16.15 -12.04 2.21
CA ALA A 71 -14.75 -12.14 2.63
C ALA A 71 -13.79 -11.37 1.71
N LEU A 72 -12.63 -10.98 2.26
CA LEU A 72 -11.47 -10.61 1.46
C LEU A 72 -10.86 -11.88 0.87
N TYR A 73 -10.52 -11.85 -0.42
CA TYR A 73 -9.81 -12.94 -1.08
C TYR A 73 -8.35 -12.56 -1.17
N VAL A 74 -7.46 -13.36 -0.58
CA VAL A 74 -6.04 -13.05 -0.51
C VAL A 74 -5.26 -13.93 -1.47
N PHE A 75 -4.35 -13.32 -2.22
CA PHE A 75 -3.30 -14.01 -2.95
C PHE A 75 -1.95 -13.52 -2.45
N ALA A 76 -1.23 -14.40 -1.74
CA ALA A 76 0.01 -14.05 -1.08
C ALA A 76 1.23 -14.21 -2.02
N VAL A 77 2.10 -13.21 -2.00
CA VAL A 77 3.35 -13.16 -2.78
C VAL A 77 4.51 -12.77 -1.87
N ASP A 78 5.64 -13.43 -2.07
CA ASP A 78 6.90 -13.12 -1.40
C ASP A 78 7.78 -12.29 -2.33
N VAL A 79 8.39 -11.23 -1.81
CA VAL A 79 9.40 -10.45 -2.55
C VAL A 79 10.77 -10.73 -1.93
N VAL A 80 11.66 -11.30 -2.74
CA VAL A 80 12.95 -11.84 -2.27
C VAL A 80 14.10 -11.45 -3.20
N TYR A 81 15.31 -11.38 -2.65
CA TYR A 81 16.52 -11.28 -3.45
C TYR A 81 16.85 -12.63 -4.10
N LYS A 82 17.14 -12.62 -5.40
CA LYS A 82 17.72 -13.72 -6.19
C LYS A 82 19.04 -13.25 -6.82
N LYS A 83 19.80 -14.16 -7.43
CA LYS A 83 21.09 -13.85 -8.09
C LYS A 83 21.00 -12.72 -9.10
N ASP A 84 19.89 -12.61 -9.82
CA ASP A 84 19.67 -11.63 -10.88
C ASP A 84 18.93 -10.35 -10.43
N GLY A 85 18.65 -10.20 -9.12
CA GLY A 85 17.95 -9.06 -8.56
C GLY A 85 16.75 -9.43 -7.68
N ILE A 86 15.85 -8.48 -7.47
CA ILE A 86 14.62 -8.70 -6.67
C ILE A 86 13.58 -9.44 -7.53
N ALA A 87 12.94 -10.46 -6.96
CA ALA A 87 11.92 -11.25 -7.63
C ALA A 87 10.65 -11.37 -6.79
N VAL A 88 9.50 -11.35 -7.48
CA VAL A 88 8.18 -11.68 -6.92
C VAL A 88 7.95 -13.19 -7.06
N VAL A 89 7.62 -13.86 -5.97
CA VAL A 89 7.41 -15.30 -5.90
C VAL A 89 6.01 -15.58 -5.36
N GLU A 90 5.21 -16.30 -6.14
CA GLU A 90 3.86 -16.67 -5.76
C GLU A 90 3.88 -17.82 -4.76
N ARG A 91 3.25 -17.67 -3.59
CA ARG A 91 3.15 -18.77 -2.62
C ARG A 91 2.31 -19.93 -3.13
N ASN A 92 1.33 -19.65 -3.99
CA ASN A 92 0.47 -20.67 -4.58
C ASN A 92 0.07 -20.32 -6.03
N ALA A 93 0.98 -20.55 -6.97
CA ALA A 93 0.79 -20.25 -8.38
C ALA A 93 -0.45 -20.90 -9.01
N SER A 94 -0.89 -22.07 -8.51
CA SER A 94 -2.07 -22.77 -9.03
C SER A 94 -3.37 -21.96 -8.89
N ARG A 95 -3.40 -20.98 -7.97
CA ARG A 95 -4.58 -20.15 -7.68
C ARG A 95 -4.59 -18.82 -8.43
N LYS A 96 -3.51 -18.48 -9.15
CA LYS A 96 -3.35 -17.18 -9.84
C LYS A 96 -4.54 -16.87 -10.76
N ILE A 97 -4.83 -17.78 -11.70
CA ILE A 97 -5.89 -17.57 -12.70
C ILE A 97 -7.25 -17.40 -12.03
N ALA A 98 -7.55 -18.23 -11.01
CA ALA A 98 -8.80 -18.14 -10.27
C ALA A 98 -8.92 -16.79 -9.54
N PHE A 99 -7.88 -16.38 -8.81
CA PHE A 99 -7.81 -15.10 -8.10
C PHE A 99 -8.03 -13.90 -9.02
N PHE A 100 -7.29 -13.83 -10.12
CA PHE A 100 -7.42 -12.73 -11.06
C PHE A 100 -8.74 -12.76 -11.84
N ASN A 101 -9.53 -13.84 -11.79
CA ASN A 101 -10.85 -13.93 -12.43
C ASN A 101 -12.04 -13.61 -11.49
N LEU A 102 -11.78 -13.23 -10.24
CA LEU A 102 -12.84 -12.80 -9.31
C LEU A 102 -13.57 -11.54 -9.81
N SER A 103 -14.87 -11.44 -9.48
CA SER A 103 -15.67 -10.24 -9.67
C SER A 103 -15.36 -9.24 -8.55
N CYS A 104 -14.59 -8.20 -8.87
CA CYS A 104 -14.15 -7.18 -7.91
C CYS A 104 -15.29 -6.35 -7.27
N VAL A 105 -16.54 -6.65 -7.61
CA VAL A 105 -17.75 -6.01 -7.11
C VAL A 105 -18.24 -6.76 -5.87
N LYS A 106 -18.42 -8.08 -6.02
CA LYS A 106 -18.84 -8.99 -4.96
C LYS A 106 -17.67 -9.37 -4.06
N GLU A 107 -16.51 -9.62 -4.66
CA GLU A 107 -15.30 -9.99 -3.97
C GLU A 107 -14.37 -8.78 -3.81
N THR A 108 -13.53 -8.82 -2.77
CA THR A 108 -12.46 -7.83 -2.59
C THR A 108 -11.12 -8.56 -2.68
N PRO A 109 -10.51 -8.62 -3.87
CA PRO A 109 -9.22 -9.28 -4.07
C PRO A 109 -8.07 -8.42 -3.52
N VAL A 110 -7.20 -9.05 -2.73
CA VAL A 110 -6.02 -8.45 -2.09
C VAL A 110 -4.78 -9.24 -2.44
N LEU A 111 -3.78 -8.58 -3.02
CA LEU A 111 -2.41 -9.09 -3.12
C LEU A 111 -1.70 -8.80 -1.81
N LEU A 112 -1.48 -9.84 -1.02
CA LEU A 112 -0.75 -9.73 0.26
C LEU A 112 0.74 -9.93 -0.01
N VAL A 113 1.52 -8.90 0.25
CA VAL A 113 2.95 -8.85 -0.01
C VAL A 113 3.70 -9.13 1.29
N GLN A 114 4.70 -10.00 1.23
CA GLN A 114 5.64 -10.23 2.31
C GLN A 114 7.08 -10.04 1.82
N SER A 115 7.85 -9.24 2.54
CA SER A 115 9.30 -9.11 2.40
C SER A 115 9.97 -9.00 3.76
N ASN A 116 11.11 -9.67 3.93
CA ASN A 116 11.88 -9.63 5.18
C ASN A 116 13.07 -8.64 5.10
N SER A 117 13.74 -8.54 3.96
CA SER A 117 14.99 -7.75 3.82
C SER A 117 14.89 -6.64 2.77
N ILE A 118 13.70 -6.42 2.23
CA ILE A 118 13.38 -5.43 1.20
C ILE A 118 12.37 -4.45 1.80
N GLN A 119 12.61 -3.16 1.61
CA GLN A 119 11.74 -2.10 2.10
C GLN A 119 10.32 -2.24 1.53
N VAL A 120 9.32 -1.89 2.32
CA VAL A 120 7.90 -2.04 1.95
C VAL A 120 7.61 -1.35 0.63
N VAL A 121 8.09 -0.11 0.46
CA VAL A 121 7.89 0.68 -0.76
C VAL A 121 8.45 0.00 -2.01
N GLU A 122 9.61 -0.64 -1.92
CA GLU A 122 10.21 -1.42 -3.01
C GLU A 122 9.42 -2.70 -3.26
N ALA A 123 9.06 -3.43 -2.21
CA ALA A 123 8.33 -4.68 -2.32
C ALA A 123 6.97 -4.50 -2.99
N VAL A 124 6.17 -3.52 -2.55
CA VAL A 124 4.86 -3.24 -3.17
C VAL A 124 4.99 -2.71 -4.58
N PHE A 125 6.05 -1.95 -4.90
CA PHE A 125 6.32 -1.49 -6.26
C PHE A 125 6.62 -2.65 -7.20
N ARG A 126 7.47 -3.61 -6.81
CA ARG A 126 7.76 -4.79 -7.64
C ARG A 126 6.53 -5.65 -7.91
N VAL A 127 5.67 -5.81 -6.90
CA VAL A 127 4.39 -6.50 -7.08
C VAL A 127 3.46 -5.71 -8.01
N TYR A 128 3.45 -4.38 -7.91
CA TYR A 128 2.70 -3.53 -8.83
C TYR A 128 3.20 -3.67 -10.27
N GLU A 129 4.52 -3.63 -10.50
CA GLU A 129 5.12 -3.80 -11.84
C GLU A 129 4.78 -5.18 -12.44
N GLU A 130 4.94 -6.26 -11.66
CA GLU A 130 4.67 -7.63 -12.10
C GLU A 130 3.21 -7.84 -12.52
N TYR A 131 2.26 -7.25 -11.79
CA TYR A 131 0.82 -7.44 -12.01
C TYR A 131 0.12 -6.21 -12.62
N GLU A 132 0.87 -5.25 -13.18
CA GLU A 132 0.35 -3.94 -13.58
C GLU A 132 -0.88 -4.03 -14.50
N THR A 133 -0.84 -4.95 -15.46
CA THR A 133 -1.93 -5.16 -16.43
C THR A 133 -3.24 -5.56 -15.73
N PHE A 134 -3.17 -6.42 -14.72
CA PHE A 134 -4.33 -6.83 -13.94
C PHE A 134 -4.80 -5.70 -13.01
N LEU A 135 -3.86 -5.01 -12.36
CA LEU A 135 -4.16 -3.93 -11.41
C LEU A 135 -4.80 -2.71 -12.07
N LYS A 136 -4.44 -2.39 -13.33
CA LYS A 136 -5.08 -1.32 -14.10
C LYS A 136 -6.47 -1.68 -14.62
N SER A 137 -6.74 -2.98 -14.82
CA SER A 137 -8.00 -3.45 -15.40
C SER A 137 -9.02 -3.91 -14.38
N LYS A 138 -8.60 -4.17 -13.13
CA LYS A 138 -9.42 -4.75 -12.06
C LYS A 138 -9.17 -4.05 -10.73
N SER A 139 -10.20 -3.92 -9.90
CA SER A 139 -10.09 -3.35 -8.55
C SER A 139 -9.44 -4.32 -7.56
N ILE A 140 -8.13 -4.55 -7.69
CA ILE A 140 -7.30 -5.39 -6.81
C ILE A 140 -6.44 -4.48 -5.93
N VAL A 141 -6.40 -4.74 -4.63
CA VAL A 141 -5.62 -3.96 -3.66
C VAL A 141 -4.29 -4.63 -3.34
N ILE A 142 -3.19 -3.88 -3.30
CA ILE A 142 -1.89 -4.34 -2.78
C ILE A 142 -1.75 -3.92 -1.32
N HIS A 143 -1.39 -4.87 -0.47
CA HIS A 143 -1.13 -4.63 0.94
C HIS A 143 0.09 -5.40 1.42
N HIS A 144 0.98 -4.76 2.16
CA HIS A 144 2.11 -5.42 2.78
C HIS A 144 1.78 -5.85 4.21
N VAL A 145 2.28 -7.00 4.67
CA VAL A 145 2.07 -7.53 6.03
C VAL A 145 2.53 -6.61 7.17
N PHE A 146 3.34 -5.59 6.86
CA PHE A 146 3.82 -4.58 7.81
C PHE A 146 3.01 -3.28 7.77
N GLU A 147 2.18 -3.06 6.76
CA GLU A 147 1.28 -1.90 6.76
C GLU A 147 0.19 -2.10 7.82
N GLU A 148 -0.41 -0.99 8.27
CA GLU A 148 -1.50 -1.09 9.23
C GLU A 148 -2.77 -1.64 8.57
N ASN A 149 -3.49 -2.44 9.32
CA ASN A 149 -4.80 -2.97 8.96
C ASN A 149 -5.80 -1.87 8.56
N GLU A 150 -5.71 -0.70 9.21
CA GLU A 150 -6.52 0.46 8.87
C GLU A 150 -6.25 0.94 7.43
N ASP A 151 -5.01 0.83 6.95
CA ASP A 151 -4.67 1.20 5.57
C ASP A 151 -5.31 0.27 4.57
N LEU A 152 -5.35 -1.04 4.85
CA LEU A 152 -6.04 -2.02 4.01
C LEU A 152 -7.52 -1.64 3.89
N CYS A 153 -8.20 -1.35 4.99
CA CYS A 153 -9.60 -0.94 4.98
C CYS A 153 -9.83 0.34 4.17
N LYS A 154 -8.97 1.35 4.35
CA LYS A 154 -9.02 2.60 3.59
C LYS A 154 -8.79 2.36 2.09
N LYS A 155 -7.81 1.54 1.71
CA LYS A 155 -7.53 1.13 0.32
C LYS A 155 -8.75 0.45 -0.31
N VAL A 156 -9.32 -0.53 0.39
CA VAL A 156 -10.53 -1.25 -0.04
C VAL A 156 -11.69 -0.26 -0.22
N GLY A 157 -11.91 0.62 0.75
CA GLY A 157 -12.98 1.61 0.70
C GLY A 157 -12.85 2.54 -0.51
N VAL A 158 -11.67 3.13 -0.73
CA VAL A 158 -11.41 4.00 -1.89
C VAL A 158 -11.62 3.27 -3.21
N GLN A 159 -11.14 2.05 -3.34
CA GLN A 159 -11.30 1.25 -4.56
C GLN A 159 -12.77 0.89 -4.84
N LYS A 160 -13.54 0.51 -3.81
CA LYS A 160 -14.97 0.19 -3.97
C LYS A 160 -15.79 1.42 -4.34
N LEU A 161 -15.54 2.57 -3.72
CA LEU A 161 -16.21 3.82 -4.09
C LEU A 161 -15.85 4.25 -5.52
N LYS A 162 -14.59 4.06 -5.96
CA LYS A 162 -14.17 4.30 -7.35
C LYS A 162 -14.92 3.40 -8.34
N ALA A 163 -15.10 2.13 -8.02
CA ALA A 163 -15.89 1.21 -8.83
C ALA A 163 -17.37 1.63 -8.89
N PHE A 164 -17.97 2.03 -7.76
CA PHE A 164 -19.35 2.52 -7.72
C PHE A 164 -19.54 3.81 -8.53
N ASP A 165 -18.59 4.75 -8.46
CA ASP A 165 -18.60 5.97 -9.27
C ASP A 165 -18.59 5.66 -10.77
N LYS A 166 -17.76 4.71 -11.21
CA LYS A 166 -17.71 4.24 -12.60
C LYS A 166 -19.07 3.68 -13.04
N ILE A 167 -19.72 2.85 -12.22
CA ILE A 167 -21.05 2.29 -12.52
C ILE A 167 -22.08 3.42 -12.70
N VAL A 168 -22.12 4.37 -11.76
CA VAL A 168 -23.09 5.47 -11.79
C VAL A 168 -22.88 6.35 -13.02
N ARG A 169 -21.64 6.63 -13.41
CA ARG A 169 -21.30 7.38 -14.63
C ARG A 169 -21.71 6.64 -15.90
N THR A 170 -21.39 5.35 -16.02
CA THR A 170 -21.83 4.52 -17.15
C THR A 170 -23.36 4.47 -17.25
N LEU A 171 -24.06 4.35 -16.11
CA LEU A 171 -25.52 4.37 -16.08
C LEU A 171 -26.08 5.72 -16.55
N ARG A 172 -25.51 6.84 -16.09
CA ARG A 172 -25.84 8.20 -16.54
C ARG A 172 -25.68 8.34 -18.05
N ASP A 173 -24.55 7.87 -18.58
CA ASP A 173 -24.22 7.98 -20.00
C ASP A 173 -25.13 7.09 -20.87
N SER A 174 -25.68 6.02 -20.28
CA SER A 174 -26.62 5.11 -20.91
C SER A 174 -28.06 5.63 -20.99
N VAL A 175 -28.40 6.75 -20.34
CA VAL A 175 -29.76 7.33 -20.40
C VAL A 175 -30.01 7.99 -21.78
N PRO A 176 -31.03 7.56 -22.56
CA PRO A 176 -31.11 7.75 -24.02
C PRO A 176 -31.64 9.11 -24.49
N VAL A 177 -31.15 10.23 -23.94
CA VAL A 177 -31.69 11.58 -24.25
C VAL A 177 -31.67 11.92 -25.75
N ALA A 178 -30.65 11.48 -26.50
CA ALA A 178 -30.53 11.75 -27.94
C ALA A 178 -31.39 10.79 -28.78
N GLU A 179 -31.57 9.56 -28.32
CA GLU A 179 -32.27 8.48 -29.02
C GLU A 179 -33.77 8.42 -28.67
N LEU A 180 -34.25 9.27 -27.76
CA LEU A 180 -35.65 9.32 -27.35
C LEU A 180 -36.61 9.48 -28.51
N HIS A 181 -36.26 10.28 -29.53
CA HIS A 181 -37.12 10.48 -30.70
C HIS A 181 -37.41 9.15 -31.42
N GLU A 182 -36.39 8.34 -31.68
CA GLU A 182 -36.55 7.04 -32.33
C GLU A 182 -37.36 6.06 -31.46
N ILE A 183 -37.12 6.08 -30.13
CA ILE A 183 -37.84 5.25 -29.17
C ILE A 183 -39.34 5.60 -29.15
N VAL A 184 -39.67 6.88 -29.03
CA VAL A 184 -41.06 7.38 -29.01
C VAL A 184 -41.75 7.09 -30.33
N HIS A 185 -41.08 7.37 -31.45
CA HIS A 185 -41.62 7.11 -32.78
C HIS A 185 -41.91 5.62 -33.03
N THR A 186 -40.98 4.74 -32.63
CA THR A 186 -41.17 3.28 -32.72
C THR A 186 -42.32 2.80 -31.85
N ALA A 187 -42.44 3.35 -30.64
CA ALA A 187 -43.53 3.01 -29.72
C ALA A 187 -44.89 3.51 -30.24
N ALA A 188 -44.93 4.67 -30.89
CA ALA A 188 -46.12 5.23 -31.53
C ALA A 188 -46.56 4.39 -32.73
N ASN A 189 -45.62 3.98 -33.59
CA ASN A 189 -45.90 3.10 -34.73
C ASN A 189 -46.57 1.79 -34.31
N LYS A 190 -46.18 1.23 -33.17
CA LYS A 190 -46.80 0.02 -32.63
C LYS A 190 -48.16 0.30 -31.98
N SER A 191 -48.21 1.30 -31.11
CA SER A 191 -49.34 1.50 -30.20
C SER A 191 -50.51 2.25 -30.83
N LEU A 192 -50.23 3.13 -31.80
CA LEU A 192 -51.24 3.94 -32.50
C LEU A 192 -51.63 3.33 -33.86
N SER A 193 -51.12 2.14 -34.20
CA SER A 193 -51.50 1.42 -35.42
C SER A 193 -52.99 1.06 -35.44
N GLU A 194 -53.57 1.03 -36.63
CA GLU A 194 -54.96 0.63 -36.86
C GLU A 194 -55.25 -0.73 -36.20
N ASP A 195 -54.43 -1.75 -36.48
CA ASP A 195 -54.55 -3.10 -35.91
C ASP A 195 -54.57 -3.10 -34.38
N ASN A 196 -53.68 -2.33 -33.74
CA ASN A 196 -53.63 -2.27 -32.29
C ASN A 196 -54.87 -1.59 -31.70
N ILE A 197 -55.35 -0.51 -32.33
CA ILE A 197 -56.56 0.21 -31.89
C ILE A 197 -57.79 -0.68 -32.01
N HIS A 198 -57.95 -1.42 -33.11
CA HIS A 198 -59.02 -2.41 -33.26
C HIS A 198 -58.95 -3.48 -32.17
N ARG A 199 -57.76 -4.05 -31.97
CA ARG A 199 -57.53 -5.08 -30.95
C ARG A 199 -57.90 -4.59 -29.55
N LEU A 200 -57.52 -3.36 -29.19
CA LEU A 200 -57.85 -2.77 -27.88
C LEU A 200 -59.36 -2.50 -27.77
N CYS A 201 -59.97 -1.87 -28.78
CA CYS A 201 -61.40 -1.55 -28.82
C CYS A 201 -62.30 -2.81 -28.69
N TYR A 202 -61.91 -3.92 -29.31
CA TYR A 202 -62.63 -5.20 -29.22
C TYR A 202 -62.61 -5.83 -27.83
N ASN A 203 -61.58 -5.53 -27.04
CA ASN A 203 -61.35 -6.09 -25.70
C ASN A 203 -61.85 -5.17 -24.57
N VAL A 204 -62.26 -3.94 -24.86
CA VAL A 204 -62.83 -3.03 -23.85
C VAL A 204 -64.11 -3.61 -23.26
N PHE A 205 -64.17 -3.70 -21.94
CA PHE A 205 -65.36 -4.12 -21.22
C PHE A 205 -66.32 -2.96 -20.98
N LEU A 206 -67.54 -3.08 -21.50
CA LEU A 206 -68.61 -2.10 -21.32
C LEU A 206 -69.55 -2.47 -20.16
N LYS A 207 -70.12 -1.45 -19.52
CA LYS A 207 -71.15 -1.58 -18.47
C LYS A 207 -72.28 -0.61 -18.75
N ASP A 208 -73.51 -1.00 -18.44
CA ASP A 208 -74.75 -0.20 -18.53
C ASP A 208 -75.45 -0.16 -17.17
N GLY A 209 -75.20 0.91 -16.41
CA GLY A 209 -75.48 0.94 -14.98
C GLY A 209 -74.77 -0.21 -14.24
N ASN A 210 -75.56 -1.07 -13.60
CA ASN A 210 -75.07 -2.29 -12.94
C ASN A 210 -74.98 -3.51 -13.88
N THR A 211 -75.41 -3.36 -15.14
CA THR A 211 -75.44 -4.45 -16.12
C THR A 211 -74.09 -4.60 -16.81
N ASN A 212 -73.55 -5.82 -16.81
CA ASN A 212 -72.33 -6.16 -17.53
C ASN A 212 -72.65 -6.38 -19.02
N VAL A 213 -72.29 -5.40 -19.85
CA VAL A 213 -72.49 -5.46 -21.32
C VAL A 213 -71.46 -6.38 -21.96
N GLY A 214 -70.19 -6.26 -21.58
CA GLY A 214 -69.12 -7.15 -22.06
C GLY A 214 -68.25 -6.60 -23.20
N THR A 215 -67.66 -7.52 -23.93
CA THR A 215 -66.70 -7.32 -25.04
C THR A 215 -67.24 -7.94 -26.35
N THR A 216 -66.45 -7.94 -27.43
CA THR A 216 -66.81 -8.68 -28.66
C THR A 216 -66.94 -10.19 -28.50
N HIS A 217 -66.45 -10.75 -27.39
CA HIS A 217 -66.53 -12.19 -27.09
C HIS A 217 -67.78 -12.56 -26.29
N ASN A 218 -68.57 -11.58 -25.85
CA ASN A 218 -69.81 -11.80 -25.12
C ASN A 218 -71.01 -11.83 -26.09
N ARG A 219 -72.16 -12.32 -25.62
CA ARG A 219 -73.41 -12.31 -26.41
C ARG A 219 -73.77 -10.87 -26.83
N GLY A 220 -74.41 -10.73 -27.99
CA GLY A 220 -74.83 -9.42 -28.51
C GLY A 220 -75.68 -8.65 -27.50
N TYR A 221 -75.40 -7.36 -27.35
CA TYR A 221 -76.13 -6.46 -26.45
C TYR A 221 -76.80 -5.38 -27.29
N HIS A 222 -78.10 -5.56 -27.49
CA HIS A 222 -78.89 -4.78 -28.43
C HIS A 222 -79.53 -3.56 -27.75
N CYS A 223 -78.97 -2.39 -27.99
CA CYS A 223 -79.46 -1.12 -27.48
C CYS A 223 -80.47 -0.49 -28.44
N ARG A 224 -81.65 -0.12 -27.94
CA ARG A 224 -82.68 0.61 -28.71
C ARG A 224 -82.76 2.09 -28.39
N PHE A 225 -82.24 2.51 -27.23
CA PHE A 225 -82.25 3.90 -26.80
C PHE A 225 -81.00 4.64 -27.30
N PRO A 226 -81.14 5.72 -28.09
CA PRO A 226 -80.01 6.48 -28.60
C PRO A 226 -79.09 7.02 -27.50
N PHE A 227 -79.64 7.42 -26.35
CA PHE A 227 -78.86 7.87 -25.19
C PHE A 227 -77.95 6.77 -24.63
N THR A 228 -78.44 5.54 -24.51
CA THR A 228 -77.65 4.38 -24.05
C THR A 228 -76.55 4.04 -25.05
N VAL A 229 -76.84 4.07 -26.36
CA VAL A 229 -75.83 3.85 -27.41
C VAL A 229 -74.74 4.94 -27.36
N LYS A 230 -75.13 6.20 -27.20
CA LYS A 230 -74.20 7.33 -27.09
C LYS A 230 -73.27 7.18 -25.89
N TRP A 231 -73.84 6.91 -24.71
CA TRP A 231 -73.07 6.75 -23.48
C TRP A 231 -72.16 5.51 -23.50
N LEU A 232 -72.61 4.38 -24.05
CA LEU A 232 -71.76 3.20 -24.23
C LEU A 232 -70.65 3.43 -25.26
N LYS A 233 -70.90 4.24 -26.29
CA LYS A 233 -69.88 4.68 -27.24
C LYS A 233 -68.85 5.59 -26.57
N GLU A 234 -69.26 6.55 -25.77
CA GLU A 234 -68.36 7.41 -24.98
C GLU A 234 -67.50 6.58 -24.02
N GLN A 235 -68.10 5.61 -23.33
CA GLN A 235 -67.35 4.63 -22.52
C GLN A 235 -66.34 3.83 -23.34
N LEU A 236 -66.74 3.35 -24.52
CA LEU A 236 -65.87 2.57 -25.40
C LEU A 236 -64.68 3.41 -25.85
N ILE A 237 -64.91 4.66 -26.28
CA ILE A 237 -63.86 5.58 -26.72
C ILE A 237 -62.91 5.87 -25.55
N ASN A 238 -63.44 6.28 -24.40
CA ASN A 238 -62.62 6.63 -23.23
C ASN A 238 -61.73 5.46 -22.79
N LYS A 239 -62.31 4.26 -22.59
CA LYS A 239 -61.55 3.08 -22.17
C LYS A 239 -60.58 2.57 -23.24
N THR A 240 -60.89 2.78 -24.52
CA THR A 240 -59.96 2.43 -25.61
C THR A 240 -58.77 3.38 -25.63
N LEU A 241 -59.00 4.69 -25.50
CA LEU A 241 -57.92 5.68 -25.38
C LEU A 241 -57.06 5.42 -24.14
N GLU A 242 -57.65 5.09 -22.99
CA GLU A 242 -56.91 4.68 -21.79
C GLU A 242 -56.03 3.45 -22.04
N ALA A 243 -56.55 2.45 -22.75
CA ALA A 243 -55.79 1.25 -23.10
C ALA A 243 -54.66 1.54 -24.12
N ILE A 244 -54.88 2.46 -25.06
CA ILE A 244 -53.85 2.96 -25.98
C ILE A 244 -52.75 3.67 -25.20
N SER A 245 -53.10 4.56 -24.26
CA SER A 245 -52.15 5.24 -23.39
C SER A 245 -51.26 4.26 -22.63
N LYS A 246 -51.85 3.24 -21.99
CA LYS A 246 -51.11 2.22 -21.26
C LYS A 246 -50.17 1.42 -22.18
N SER A 247 -50.66 1.04 -23.37
CA SER A 247 -49.85 0.36 -24.38
C SER A 247 -48.67 1.22 -24.83
N PHE A 248 -48.92 2.49 -25.12
CA PHE A 248 -47.92 3.42 -25.63
C PHE A 248 -46.85 3.72 -24.58
N ALA A 249 -47.27 4.06 -23.35
CA ALA A 249 -46.37 4.19 -22.20
C ALA A 249 -45.50 2.95 -22.06
N SER A 250 -46.09 1.75 -22.03
CA SER A 250 -45.33 0.50 -21.89
C SER A 250 -44.30 0.29 -23.01
N GLN A 251 -44.61 0.63 -24.27
CA GLN A 251 -43.67 0.47 -25.38
C GLN A 251 -42.48 1.43 -25.27
N ILE A 252 -42.73 2.68 -24.85
CA ILE A 252 -41.68 3.67 -24.59
C ILE A 252 -40.77 3.19 -23.46
N CYS A 253 -41.34 2.77 -22.32
CA CYS A 253 -40.55 2.27 -21.18
C CYS A 253 -39.65 1.10 -21.58
N GLN A 254 -40.19 0.16 -22.37
CA GLN A 254 -39.42 -0.96 -22.89
C GLN A 254 -38.30 -0.51 -23.84
N GLY A 255 -38.53 0.51 -24.67
CA GLY A 255 -37.50 1.06 -25.55
C GLY A 255 -36.34 1.67 -24.77
N ILE A 256 -36.64 2.50 -23.77
CA ILE A 256 -35.64 3.15 -22.89
C ILE A 256 -34.82 2.11 -22.13
N LEU A 257 -35.48 1.12 -21.52
CA LEU A 257 -34.77 0.09 -20.76
C LEU A 257 -33.92 -0.82 -21.64
N ARG A 258 -34.38 -1.14 -22.86
CA ARG A 258 -33.56 -1.88 -23.83
C ARG A 258 -32.32 -1.08 -24.22
N HIS A 259 -32.45 0.23 -24.43
CA HIS A 259 -31.32 1.10 -24.75
C HIS A 259 -30.30 1.11 -23.60
N ILE A 260 -30.74 1.43 -22.38
CA ILE A 260 -29.88 1.46 -21.18
C ILE A 260 -29.17 0.11 -21.05
N LYS A 261 -29.92 -1.00 -21.11
CA LYS A 261 -29.35 -2.34 -21.01
C LYS A 261 -28.29 -2.61 -22.08
N SER A 262 -28.52 -2.22 -23.34
CA SER A 262 -27.57 -2.45 -24.41
C SER A 262 -26.25 -1.72 -24.17
N LYS A 263 -26.32 -0.46 -23.72
CA LYS A 263 -25.14 0.37 -23.45
C LYS A 263 -24.37 -0.11 -22.22
N VAL A 264 -25.07 -0.31 -21.10
CA VAL A 264 -24.49 -0.82 -19.86
C VAL A 264 -23.87 -2.20 -20.06
N ARG A 265 -24.51 -3.09 -20.84
CA ARG A 265 -23.98 -4.42 -21.13
C ARG A 265 -22.64 -4.35 -21.88
N ILE A 266 -22.54 -3.51 -22.92
CA ILE A 266 -21.29 -3.36 -23.69
C ILE A 266 -20.16 -2.82 -22.81
N GLU A 267 -20.46 -1.87 -21.91
CA GLU A 267 -19.44 -1.20 -21.11
C GLU A 267 -19.04 -1.94 -19.83
N LEU A 268 -19.91 -2.80 -19.27
CA LEU A 268 -19.68 -3.49 -17.99
C LEU A 268 -19.55 -5.02 -18.10
N GLU A 269 -19.51 -5.58 -19.32
CA GLU A 269 -19.50 -7.03 -19.59
C GLU A 269 -18.33 -7.81 -18.94
N SER A 270 -17.28 -7.15 -18.46
CA SER A 270 -16.15 -7.79 -17.77
C SER A 270 -16.23 -7.83 -16.24
N GLU A 271 -17.04 -6.99 -15.58
CA GLU A 271 -17.08 -6.87 -14.11
C GLU A 271 -18.41 -7.35 -13.48
N PHE A 272 -19.51 -7.38 -14.26
CA PHE A 272 -20.87 -7.55 -13.72
C PHE A 272 -21.72 -8.53 -14.56
N LEU A 273 -21.54 -9.84 -14.34
CA LEU A 273 -22.34 -10.87 -15.03
C LEU A 273 -23.84 -10.91 -14.64
N GLU A 274 -24.28 -10.13 -13.64
CA GLU A 274 -25.62 -10.27 -13.03
C GLU A 274 -26.37 -8.94 -12.81
N LEU A 275 -26.36 -8.03 -13.78
CA LEU A 275 -27.29 -6.90 -13.75
C LEU A 275 -28.74 -7.40 -13.84
N LYS A 276 -29.44 -7.49 -12.69
CA LYS A 276 -30.87 -7.88 -12.54
C LYS A 276 -31.86 -6.84 -13.10
N VAL A 277 -31.44 -6.02 -14.06
CA VAL A 277 -32.28 -4.99 -14.71
C VAL A 277 -33.54 -5.60 -15.35
N ASN A 278 -33.50 -6.88 -15.74
CA ASN A 278 -34.65 -7.57 -16.35
C ASN A 278 -35.80 -7.92 -15.37
N LYS A 279 -35.60 -7.80 -14.04
CA LYS A 279 -36.52 -8.36 -13.03
C LYS A 279 -37.19 -7.34 -12.11
N SER A 280 -37.17 -6.03 -12.42
CA SER A 280 -37.88 -5.03 -11.60
C SER A 280 -39.18 -4.55 -12.27
N PRO A 281 -40.34 -5.19 -12.00
CA PRO A 281 -41.67 -4.66 -12.34
C PRO A 281 -41.88 -3.22 -11.85
N GLU A 282 -41.18 -2.84 -10.78
CA GLU A 282 -41.33 -1.55 -10.11
C GLU A 282 -40.76 -0.37 -10.90
N ILE A 283 -39.70 -0.58 -11.69
CA ILE A 283 -39.21 0.42 -12.64
C ILE A 283 -40.26 0.69 -13.70
N PHE A 284 -40.82 -0.38 -14.29
CA PHE A 284 -41.87 -0.28 -15.30
C PHE A 284 -43.11 0.44 -14.76
N ALA A 285 -43.49 0.21 -13.50
CA ALA A 285 -44.65 0.83 -12.89
C ALA A 285 -44.53 2.36 -12.74
N THR A 286 -43.39 2.88 -12.25
CA THR A 286 -43.21 4.35 -12.11
C THR A 286 -43.24 5.05 -13.47
N PHE A 287 -42.53 4.48 -14.44
CA PHE A 287 -42.43 5.02 -15.79
C PHE A 287 -43.79 4.99 -16.52
N ALA A 288 -44.53 3.89 -16.38
CA ALA A 288 -45.85 3.74 -16.98
C ALA A 288 -46.90 4.67 -16.35
N VAL A 289 -46.77 5.03 -15.06
CA VAL A 289 -47.67 5.98 -14.41
C VAL A 289 -47.44 7.39 -14.92
N VAL A 290 -46.20 7.90 -14.92
CA VAL A 290 -45.88 9.28 -15.37
C VAL A 290 -46.24 9.48 -16.85
N ILE A 291 -45.79 8.56 -17.72
CA ILE A 291 -46.09 8.63 -19.15
C ILE A 291 -47.58 8.38 -19.40
N GLY A 292 -48.20 7.49 -18.63
CA GLY A 292 -49.63 7.20 -18.70
C GLY A 292 -50.49 8.41 -18.33
N THR A 293 -50.13 9.17 -17.29
CA THR A 293 -50.86 10.39 -16.88
C THR A 293 -50.71 11.51 -17.89
N ALA A 294 -49.50 11.71 -18.45
CA ALA A 294 -49.29 12.68 -19.52
C ALA A 294 -50.12 12.31 -20.77
N LEU A 295 -50.09 11.03 -21.16
CA LEU A 295 -50.86 10.51 -22.29
C LEU A 295 -52.37 10.67 -22.12
N ILE A 296 -52.91 10.33 -20.94
CA ILE A 296 -54.34 10.51 -20.66
C ILE A 296 -54.74 11.97 -20.85
N THR A 297 -53.94 12.91 -20.34
CA THR A 297 -54.19 14.35 -20.47
C THR A 297 -54.17 14.80 -21.93
N LEU A 298 -53.22 14.29 -22.73
CA LEU A 298 -53.11 14.57 -24.17
C LEU A 298 -54.27 13.98 -25.00
N PHE A 299 -54.88 12.88 -24.53
CA PHE A 299 -56.05 12.29 -25.19
C PHE A 299 -57.39 12.93 -24.79
N MET A 300 -57.45 13.79 -23.76
CA MET A 300 -58.71 14.46 -23.37
C MET A 300 -59.28 15.39 -24.46
N PRO A 301 -58.48 16.22 -25.15
CA PRO A 301 -58.96 16.98 -26.31
C PRO A 301 -59.43 16.07 -27.46
N ILE A 302 -58.74 14.96 -27.70
CA ILE A 302 -59.09 13.97 -28.72
C ILE A 302 -60.42 13.30 -28.40
N LEU A 303 -60.65 12.92 -27.14
CA LEU A 303 -61.93 12.43 -26.65
C LEU A 303 -63.04 13.46 -26.91
N GLY A 304 -62.82 14.73 -26.57
CA GLY A 304 -63.77 15.81 -26.84
C GLY A 304 -64.11 15.97 -28.33
N ILE A 305 -63.13 15.86 -29.21
CA ILE A 305 -63.32 15.94 -30.67
C ILE A 305 -64.14 14.75 -31.19
N ILE A 306 -63.81 13.52 -30.78
CA ILE A 306 -64.54 12.32 -31.21
C ILE A 306 -66.00 12.35 -30.71
N VAL A 307 -66.22 12.80 -29.47
CA VAL A 307 -67.56 12.94 -28.89
C VAL A 307 -68.36 14.07 -29.58
N ALA A 308 -67.73 15.20 -29.91
CA ALA A 308 -68.37 16.30 -30.63
C ALA A 308 -68.76 15.91 -32.07
N MET A 309 -67.88 15.22 -32.81
CA MET A 309 -68.17 14.71 -34.16
C MET A 309 -69.33 13.70 -34.17
N THR A 310 -69.59 13.04 -33.05
CA THR A 310 -70.65 12.03 -32.93
C THR A 310 -71.98 12.56 -32.41
N ALA A 311 -72.00 13.75 -31.80
CA ALA A 311 -73.22 14.46 -31.40
C ALA A 311 -74.04 14.99 -32.60
N VAL A 312 -73.41 15.12 -33.78
CA VAL A 312 -74.02 15.66 -35.01
C VAL A 312 -74.84 14.59 -35.78
N ILE A 313 -74.77 13.31 -35.41
CA ILE A 313 -75.52 12.23 -36.07
C ILE A 313 -76.68 11.75 -35.17
N VAL A 314 -77.90 12.19 -35.49
CA VAL A 314 -79.20 11.69 -34.98
C VAL A 314 -79.92 11.13 -36.22
N THR A 315 -80.55 9.95 -36.32
CA THR A 315 -81.31 9.04 -35.45
C THR A 315 -81.15 7.60 -36.00
N PHE A 316 -80.95 6.57 -35.16
CA PHE A 316 -81.14 5.17 -35.58
C PHE A 316 -82.53 4.69 -35.15
N ILE A 317 -83.38 4.37 -36.13
CA ILE A 317 -84.67 3.67 -35.91
C ILE A 317 -84.43 2.17 -35.60
N PHE A 318 -83.18 1.69 -35.66
CA PHE A 318 -82.79 0.28 -35.51
C PHE A 318 -81.98 0.01 -34.24
N SER A 319 -82.18 -1.17 -33.67
CA SER A 319 -81.42 -1.67 -32.52
C SER A 319 -79.95 -1.87 -32.87
N VAL A 320 -79.03 -1.34 -32.06
CA VAL A 320 -77.59 -1.43 -32.27
C VAL A 320 -76.98 -2.48 -31.34
N ASP A 321 -76.27 -3.47 -31.90
CA ASP A 321 -75.47 -4.40 -31.09
C ASP A 321 -74.09 -3.80 -30.78
N VAL A 322 -73.90 -3.35 -29.53
CA VAL A 322 -72.66 -2.72 -29.07
C VAL A 322 -71.51 -3.73 -28.82
N ASN A 323 -71.81 -5.02 -28.81
CA ASN A 323 -70.79 -6.08 -28.74
C ASN A 323 -70.40 -6.59 -30.13
N SER A 324 -71.12 -6.20 -31.19
CA SER A 324 -70.75 -6.61 -32.54
C SER A 324 -69.37 -6.06 -32.95
N LYS A 325 -68.58 -6.90 -33.62
CA LYS A 325 -67.29 -6.47 -34.22
C LYS A 325 -67.50 -5.30 -35.19
N SER A 326 -68.60 -5.30 -35.96
CA SER A 326 -68.90 -4.25 -36.92
C SER A 326 -69.09 -2.88 -36.25
N TRP A 327 -69.87 -2.79 -35.16
CA TRP A 327 -70.09 -1.53 -34.46
C TRP A 327 -68.80 -1.01 -33.82
N ARG A 328 -68.05 -1.89 -33.14
CA ARG A 328 -66.78 -1.52 -32.51
C ARG A 328 -65.69 -1.18 -33.51
N ALA A 329 -65.67 -1.81 -34.68
CA ALA A 329 -64.77 -1.47 -35.78
C ALA A 329 -65.01 -0.03 -36.26
N LYS A 330 -66.28 0.40 -36.41
CA LYS A 330 -66.58 1.79 -36.76
C LYS A 330 -66.10 2.79 -35.70
N VAL A 331 -66.20 2.43 -34.42
CA VAL A 331 -65.66 3.25 -33.32
C VAL A 331 -64.13 3.25 -33.33
N ALA A 332 -63.49 2.11 -33.59
CA ALA A 332 -62.04 1.98 -33.71
C ALA A 332 -61.47 2.81 -34.89
N ASN A 333 -62.10 2.78 -36.06
CA ASN A 333 -61.70 3.60 -37.21
C ASN A 333 -61.75 5.10 -36.87
N GLN A 334 -62.82 5.56 -36.19
CA GLN A 334 -62.95 6.95 -35.76
C GLN A 334 -61.85 7.36 -34.78
N ILE A 335 -61.49 6.46 -33.85
CA ILE A 335 -60.37 6.67 -32.93
C ILE A 335 -59.07 6.74 -33.73
N HIS A 336 -58.82 5.79 -34.65
CA HIS A 336 -57.60 5.74 -35.45
C HIS A 336 -57.43 6.98 -36.33
N GLU A 337 -58.46 7.39 -37.09
CA GLU A 337 -58.43 8.61 -37.92
C GLU A 337 -58.07 9.85 -37.10
N THR A 338 -58.68 9.98 -35.92
CA THR A 338 -58.45 11.14 -35.05
C THR A 338 -57.05 11.09 -34.44
N VAL A 339 -56.63 9.95 -33.88
CA VAL A 339 -55.28 9.77 -33.30
C VAL A 339 -54.20 9.97 -34.36
N SER A 340 -54.39 9.46 -35.58
CA SER A 340 -53.48 9.65 -36.71
C SER A 340 -53.35 11.12 -37.11
N LYS A 341 -54.45 11.89 -37.07
CA LYS A 341 -54.42 13.34 -37.35
C LYS A 341 -53.60 14.13 -36.33
N TYR A 342 -53.64 13.74 -35.06
CA TYR A 342 -52.92 14.41 -33.97
C TYR A 342 -51.57 13.76 -33.63
N ARG A 343 -51.15 12.75 -34.40
CA ARG A 343 -50.00 11.89 -34.09
C ARG A 343 -48.72 12.67 -33.82
N SER A 344 -48.36 13.63 -34.68
CA SER A 344 -47.13 14.42 -34.50
C SER A 344 -47.16 15.28 -33.24
N SER A 345 -48.32 15.81 -32.85
CA SER A 345 -48.47 16.55 -31.58
C SER A 345 -48.27 15.61 -30.40
N ILE A 346 -48.95 14.46 -30.42
CA ILE A 346 -48.83 13.43 -29.38
C ILE A 346 -47.36 13.00 -29.22
N GLU A 347 -46.67 12.69 -30.31
CA GLU A 347 -45.25 12.31 -30.27
C GLU A 347 -44.37 13.42 -29.69
N ASN A 348 -44.54 14.68 -30.11
CA ASN A 348 -43.74 15.81 -29.63
C ASN A 348 -43.98 16.14 -28.14
N ASP A 349 -45.25 16.13 -27.70
CA ASP A 349 -45.61 16.48 -26.33
C ASP A 349 -45.07 15.42 -25.35
N ILE A 350 -45.23 14.14 -25.69
CA ILE A 350 -44.67 13.02 -24.92
C ILE A 350 -43.14 13.05 -24.93
N LEU A 351 -42.54 13.32 -26.09
CA LEU A 351 -41.10 13.43 -26.22
C LEU A 351 -40.55 14.50 -25.28
N SER A 352 -41.22 15.65 -25.17
CA SER A 352 -40.85 16.72 -24.25
C SER A 352 -40.88 16.25 -22.79
N GLU A 353 -41.98 15.63 -22.35
CA GLU A 353 -42.14 15.09 -20.98
C GLU A 353 -41.06 14.07 -20.63
N ILE A 354 -40.80 13.11 -21.53
CA ILE A 354 -39.78 12.07 -21.30
C ILE A 354 -38.39 12.68 -21.34
N LYS A 355 -38.14 13.66 -22.21
CA LYS A 355 -36.85 14.34 -22.29
C LYS A 355 -36.53 15.05 -20.99
N THR A 356 -37.49 15.74 -20.37
CA THR A 356 -37.32 16.34 -19.04
C THR A 356 -36.96 15.26 -18.02
N MET A 357 -37.77 14.21 -17.89
CA MET A 357 -37.51 13.12 -16.96
C MET A 357 -36.13 12.46 -17.16
N CYS A 358 -35.71 12.20 -18.40
CA CYS A 358 -34.40 11.63 -18.71
C CYS A 358 -33.24 12.60 -18.41
N SER A 359 -33.44 13.91 -18.60
CA SER A 359 -32.47 14.93 -18.21
C SER A 359 -32.32 14.99 -16.69
N ASP A 360 -33.43 15.07 -15.96
CA ASP A 360 -33.44 15.08 -14.48
C ASP A 360 -32.75 13.82 -13.92
N THR A 361 -32.97 12.67 -14.58
CA THR A 361 -32.26 11.42 -14.22
C THR A 361 -30.75 11.55 -14.38
N LYS A 362 -30.29 12.16 -15.48
CA LYS A 362 -28.84 12.36 -15.70
C LYS A 362 -28.24 13.28 -14.65
N GLU A 363 -28.96 14.33 -14.27
CA GLU A 363 -28.55 15.28 -13.24
C GLU A 363 -28.48 14.61 -11.86
N ASP A 364 -29.50 13.82 -11.49
CA ASP A 364 -29.49 13.02 -10.26
C ASP A 364 -28.30 12.05 -10.21
N LEU A 365 -28.06 11.29 -11.27
CA LEU A 365 -26.94 10.34 -11.31
C LEU A 365 -25.60 11.06 -11.26
N GLN A 366 -25.50 12.25 -11.85
CA GLN A 366 -24.35 13.12 -11.69
C GLN A 366 -24.17 13.56 -10.23
N ALA A 367 -25.23 13.97 -9.54
CA ALA A 367 -25.19 14.33 -8.13
C ALA A 367 -24.79 13.15 -7.23
N VAL A 368 -25.24 11.93 -7.54
CA VAL A 368 -24.82 10.70 -6.85
C VAL A 368 -23.32 10.44 -7.06
N SER A 369 -22.82 10.60 -8.30
CA SER A 369 -21.37 10.48 -8.61
C SER A 369 -20.52 11.49 -7.83
N VAL A 370 -21.00 12.73 -7.67
CA VAL A 370 -20.35 13.74 -6.82
C VAL A 370 -20.33 13.30 -5.35
N GLN A 371 -21.46 12.88 -4.80
CA GLN A 371 -21.55 12.41 -3.41
C GLN A 371 -20.66 11.19 -3.12
N ILE A 372 -20.53 10.25 -4.06
CA ILE A 372 -19.61 9.11 -3.94
C ILE A 372 -18.15 9.59 -3.92
N ASN A 373 -17.80 10.55 -4.79
CA ASN A 373 -16.46 11.12 -4.81
C ASN A 373 -16.14 11.93 -3.55
N ASP A 374 -17.11 12.66 -2.99
CA ASP A 374 -16.95 13.36 -1.71
C ASP A 374 -16.68 12.39 -0.57
N ARG A 375 -17.40 11.25 -0.51
CA ARG A 375 -17.15 10.18 0.46
C ARG A 375 -15.75 9.59 0.31
N LYS A 376 -15.30 9.36 -0.94
CA LYS A 376 -13.95 8.90 -1.22
C LYS A 376 -12.90 9.90 -0.72
N GLN A 377 -13.12 11.19 -0.91
CA GLN A 377 -12.23 12.24 -0.39
C GLN A 377 -12.21 12.28 1.14
N ARG A 378 -13.34 12.03 1.81
CA ARG A 378 -13.42 11.96 3.28
C ARG A 378 -12.61 10.82 3.89
N ILE A 379 -12.39 9.71 3.17
CA ILE A 379 -11.47 8.65 3.61
C ILE A 379 -10.04 9.20 3.74
N GLY A 380 -9.68 10.22 2.95
CA GLY A 380 -8.38 10.89 3.02
C GLY A 380 -7.21 9.99 2.62
N PHE A 381 -7.46 8.94 1.83
CA PHE A 381 -6.46 7.96 1.43
C PHE A 381 -6.28 7.98 -0.10
N PRO A 382 -5.04 8.04 -0.62
CA PRO A 382 -4.81 8.05 -2.07
C PRO A 382 -5.28 6.77 -2.73
N ASP A 383 -5.74 6.85 -3.98
CA ASP A 383 -5.97 5.64 -4.77
C ASP A 383 -4.66 4.92 -5.11
N GLN A 384 -4.78 3.64 -5.47
CA GLN A 384 -3.61 2.80 -5.71
C GLN A 384 -2.78 3.26 -6.91
N GLU A 385 -3.40 3.83 -7.95
CA GLU A 385 -2.62 4.36 -9.07
C GLU A 385 -1.79 5.57 -8.66
N THR A 386 -2.33 6.43 -7.79
CA THR A 386 -1.60 7.57 -7.19
C THR A 386 -0.45 7.08 -6.33
N LEU A 387 -0.68 6.07 -5.47
CA LEU A 387 0.39 5.45 -4.69
C LEU A 387 1.48 4.85 -5.57
N ALA A 388 1.09 4.15 -6.64
CA ALA A 388 2.04 3.57 -7.59
C ALA A 388 2.91 4.62 -8.28
N GLN A 389 2.39 5.82 -8.54
CA GLN A 389 3.22 6.93 -9.05
C GLN A 389 4.23 7.42 -8.01
N GLU A 390 3.84 7.51 -6.73
CA GLU A 390 4.80 7.89 -5.68
C GLU A 390 5.84 6.78 -5.45
N TRP A 391 5.45 5.50 -5.46
CA TRP A 391 6.40 4.37 -5.43
C TRP A 391 7.38 4.46 -6.61
N LYS A 392 6.89 4.70 -7.82
CA LYS A 392 7.76 4.85 -8.99
C LYS A 392 8.78 5.98 -8.82
N LYS A 393 8.41 7.09 -8.16
CA LYS A 393 9.33 8.22 -7.88
C LYS A 393 10.38 7.89 -6.83
N SER A 394 10.12 6.98 -5.89
CA SER A 394 11.14 6.54 -4.91
C SER A 394 12.26 5.73 -5.58
N HIS A 395 11.97 5.08 -6.71
CA HIS A 395 12.91 4.27 -7.50
C HIS A 395 13.63 5.11 -8.56
N VAL A 396 14.39 6.12 -8.13
CA VAL A 396 15.18 7.00 -9.02
C VAL A 396 16.05 6.18 -9.97
N PHE A 397 16.63 5.10 -9.45
CA PHE A 397 17.37 4.09 -10.21
C PHE A 397 16.73 2.72 -10.00
N PRO A 398 16.78 1.82 -11.01
CA PRO A 398 16.19 0.48 -10.88
C PRO A 398 16.79 -0.35 -9.74
N TYR A 399 18.06 -0.14 -9.39
CA TYR A 399 18.77 -0.87 -8.34
C TYR A 399 19.71 0.05 -7.57
N LYS A 400 19.36 0.34 -6.32
CA LYS A 400 20.14 1.20 -5.43
C LYS A 400 21.53 0.63 -5.16
N GLU A 401 21.63 -0.67 -4.93
CA GLU A 401 22.92 -1.34 -4.65
C GLU A 401 23.87 -1.27 -5.85
N ALA A 402 23.35 -1.27 -7.09
CA ALA A 402 24.17 -1.16 -8.29
C ALA A 402 24.85 0.21 -8.40
N VAL A 403 24.13 1.29 -8.03
CA VAL A 403 24.69 2.65 -7.99
C VAL A 403 25.77 2.74 -6.92
N MET A 404 25.48 2.25 -5.70
CA MET A 404 26.44 2.27 -4.59
C MET A 404 27.67 1.39 -4.86
N LYS A 405 27.52 0.29 -5.59
CA LYS A 405 28.66 -0.55 -6.01
C LYS A 405 29.53 0.15 -7.07
N LYS A 406 28.91 0.90 -7.98
CA LYS A 406 29.62 1.66 -9.02
C LYS A 406 30.35 2.87 -8.44
N TYR A 407 29.73 3.54 -7.46
CA TYR A 407 30.24 4.73 -6.79
C TYR A 407 30.36 4.47 -5.28
N PRO A 408 31.46 3.87 -4.80
CA PRO A 408 31.63 3.49 -3.39
C PRO A 408 31.58 4.67 -2.41
N SER A 409 31.83 5.90 -2.89
CA SER A 409 31.68 7.14 -2.12
C SER A 409 30.21 7.42 -1.73
N VAL A 410 29.23 6.88 -2.46
CA VAL A 410 27.80 7.05 -2.18
C VAL A 410 27.37 6.10 -1.05
N LEU A 411 27.21 6.66 0.15
CA LEU A 411 26.76 5.91 1.32
C LEU A 411 25.26 5.60 1.26
N ASN A 412 24.47 6.56 0.77
CA ASN A 412 23.03 6.42 0.65
C ASN A 412 22.46 7.51 -0.28
N TYR A 413 21.23 7.31 -0.74
CA TYR A 413 20.41 8.39 -1.30
C TYR A 413 18.93 8.16 -1.00
N LEU A 414 18.19 9.25 -0.83
CA LEU A 414 16.75 9.27 -0.58
C LEU A 414 16.05 10.21 -1.56
N ALA A 415 14.88 9.80 -2.06
CA ALA A 415 14.02 10.62 -2.89
C ALA A 415 12.69 10.84 -2.17
N GLY A 416 12.27 12.10 -2.04
CA GLY A 416 11.09 12.44 -1.26
C GLY A 416 10.70 13.90 -1.36
N ARG A 417 10.01 14.39 -0.32
CA ARG A 417 9.55 15.78 -0.22
C ARG A 417 10.09 16.47 1.02
N ILE A 418 10.49 17.73 0.85
CA ILE A 418 10.78 18.67 1.94
C ILE A 418 9.92 19.91 1.73
N GLY A 419 9.05 20.22 2.68
CA GLY A 419 8.14 21.36 2.56
C GLY A 419 7.26 21.33 1.29
N GLY A 420 6.90 20.13 0.81
CA GLY A 420 6.11 19.91 -0.41
C GLY A 420 6.92 19.85 -1.72
N LYS A 421 8.18 20.31 -1.73
CA LYS A 421 9.06 20.27 -2.90
C LYS A 421 9.74 18.91 -3.04
N SER A 422 9.84 18.40 -4.26
CA SER A 422 10.55 17.16 -4.56
C SER A 422 12.05 17.35 -4.40
N VAL A 423 12.71 16.47 -3.63
CA VAL A 423 14.15 16.51 -3.38
C VAL A 423 14.73 15.11 -3.48
N ILE A 424 15.91 15.00 -4.09
CA ILE A 424 16.78 13.82 -4.00
C ILE A 424 18.02 14.23 -3.20
N LYS A 425 18.22 13.58 -2.05
CA LYS A 425 19.39 13.74 -1.20
C LYS A 425 20.37 12.62 -1.42
N VAL A 426 21.61 12.94 -1.74
CA VAL A 426 22.69 11.98 -1.91
C VAL A 426 23.72 12.21 -0.80
N PHE A 427 24.02 11.17 -0.05
CA PHE A 427 24.95 11.19 1.07
C PHE A 427 26.27 10.56 0.63
N PHE A 428 27.30 11.38 0.54
CA PHE A 428 28.65 10.97 0.18
C PHE A 428 29.53 10.84 1.42
N GLN A 429 30.38 9.81 1.44
CA GLN A 429 31.46 9.71 2.41
C GLN A 429 32.42 10.90 2.26
N LYS A 430 32.79 11.23 1.02
CA LYS A 430 33.68 12.33 0.62
C LYS A 430 33.26 12.85 -0.75
N GLU A 431 33.70 14.04 -1.13
CA GLU A 431 33.41 14.63 -2.45
C GLU A 431 33.73 13.65 -3.60
N ASP A 432 32.78 13.48 -4.52
CA ASP A 432 32.91 12.63 -5.69
C ASP A 432 32.21 13.29 -6.88
N ASN A 433 32.99 14.02 -7.69
CA ASN A 433 32.49 14.76 -8.84
C ASN A 433 31.92 13.84 -9.94
N GLU A 434 32.43 12.61 -10.07
CA GLU A 434 31.95 11.67 -11.09
C GLU A 434 30.56 11.16 -10.71
N ALA A 435 30.39 10.74 -9.45
CA ALA A 435 29.10 10.33 -8.92
C ALA A 435 28.10 11.51 -8.95
N GLU A 436 28.51 12.71 -8.52
CA GLU A 436 27.65 13.90 -8.58
C GLU A 436 27.16 14.17 -10.01
N THR A 437 28.06 14.17 -11.00
CA THR A 437 27.72 14.33 -12.42
C THR A 437 26.75 13.25 -12.87
N PHE A 438 26.97 11.99 -12.49
CA PHE A 438 26.06 10.89 -12.79
C PHE A 438 24.64 11.14 -12.23
N PHE A 439 24.51 11.56 -10.97
CA PHE A 439 23.20 11.90 -10.39
C PHE A 439 22.56 13.08 -11.11
N ARG A 440 23.31 14.14 -11.41
CA ARG A 440 22.80 15.29 -12.18
C ARG A 440 22.33 14.86 -13.57
N GLU A 441 23.09 14.09 -14.33
CA GLU A 441 22.69 13.70 -15.70
C GLU A 441 21.51 12.73 -15.75
N ASN A 442 21.38 11.86 -14.75
CA ASN A 442 20.40 10.77 -14.77
C ASN A 442 19.12 11.07 -13.97
N CYS A 443 19.17 11.99 -13.00
CA CYS A 443 18.00 12.35 -12.17
C CYS A 443 17.28 13.62 -12.67
N SER A 444 17.93 14.50 -13.45
CA SER A 444 17.39 15.82 -13.86
C SER A 444 16.26 15.79 -14.89
N LYS A 445 15.58 14.65 -15.10
CA LYS A 445 14.50 14.51 -16.10
C LYS A 445 13.09 14.77 -15.56
N THR A 446 12.96 15.19 -14.30
CA THR A 446 11.68 15.65 -13.74
C THR A 446 11.84 17.12 -13.35
N ASP A 447 11.16 18.02 -14.07
CA ASP A 447 11.43 19.48 -14.11
C ASP A 447 11.34 20.24 -12.76
N ASP A 448 10.95 19.58 -11.65
CA ASP A 448 10.76 20.20 -10.32
C ASP A 448 11.50 19.50 -9.16
N THR A 449 12.46 18.60 -9.43
CA THR A 449 13.19 17.88 -8.35
C THR A 449 14.55 18.51 -8.06
N GLU A 450 14.74 18.98 -6.82
CA GLU A 450 16.00 19.52 -6.33
C GLU A 450 16.99 18.41 -5.96
N LEU A 451 18.26 18.57 -6.31
CA LEU A 451 19.34 17.64 -5.93
C LEU A 451 20.19 18.27 -4.83
N GLU A 452 20.25 17.63 -3.67
CA GLU A 452 21.12 18.02 -2.56
C GLU A 452 22.20 16.96 -2.35
N PHE A 453 23.46 17.39 -2.34
CA PHE A 453 24.62 16.54 -2.10
C PHE A 453 25.19 16.85 -0.71
N ILE A 454 25.30 15.83 0.14
CA ILE A 454 25.75 15.95 1.53
C ILE A 454 27.09 15.26 1.67
N ASN A 455 28.14 16.01 2.03
CA ASN A 455 29.44 15.46 2.41
C ASN A 455 29.41 15.09 3.90
N VAL A 456 29.31 13.80 4.18
CA VAL A 456 29.18 13.29 5.55
C VAL A 456 30.46 13.51 6.34
N SER A 457 31.65 13.34 5.75
CA SER A 457 32.92 13.59 6.42
C SER A 457 33.09 15.04 6.90
N GLU A 458 32.54 16.01 6.16
CA GLU A 458 32.53 17.41 6.59
C GLU A 458 31.53 17.66 7.71
N LEU A 459 30.31 17.11 7.59
CA LEU A 459 29.30 17.19 8.64
C LEU A 459 29.81 16.64 9.98
N LEU A 460 30.54 15.53 9.95
CA LEU A 460 31.16 14.93 11.14
C LEU A 460 32.21 15.84 11.80
N LYS A 461 32.91 16.69 11.04
CA LYS A 461 33.89 17.65 11.59
C LYS A 461 33.23 18.88 12.22
N GLU A 462 32.09 19.30 11.70
CA GLU A 462 31.39 20.52 12.14
C GLU A 462 30.50 20.29 13.37
N THR A 463 30.15 19.04 13.66
CA THR A 463 29.18 18.71 14.70
C THR A 463 29.79 18.91 16.10
N LYS A 464 29.17 19.79 16.90
CA LYS A 464 29.55 20.03 18.29
C LYS A 464 29.11 18.88 19.19
N PHE A 465 29.98 18.51 20.13
CA PHE A 465 29.72 17.46 21.12
C PHE A 465 28.45 17.75 21.93
N ARG A 466 27.53 16.78 22.02
CA ARG A 466 26.34 16.90 22.86
C ARG A 466 26.66 16.43 24.28
N LYS A 467 26.23 17.19 25.29
CA LYS A 467 26.36 16.78 26.68
C LYS A 467 25.63 15.45 26.89
N LYS A 468 26.30 14.45 27.49
CA LYS A 468 25.72 13.12 27.75
C LYS A 468 24.43 13.26 28.58
N ALA A 469 23.35 12.62 28.11
CA ALA A 469 22.11 12.55 28.87
C ALA A 469 22.30 11.73 30.16
N HIS A 470 21.52 12.04 31.21
CA HIS A 470 21.49 11.20 32.41
C HIS A 470 21.07 9.76 32.04
N PRO A 471 21.67 8.73 32.67
CA PRO A 471 21.29 7.34 32.43
C PRO A 471 19.78 7.10 32.55
N VAL A 472 19.26 6.22 31.71
CA VAL A 472 17.88 5.70 31.83
C VAL A 472 17.92 4.55 32.83
N SER A 473 16.94 4.42 33.73
CA SER A 473 16.94 3.31 34.70
C SER A 473 16.96 1.94 34.00
N ARG A 474 17.56 0.92 34.63
CA ARG A 474 17.62 -0.44 34.07
C ARG A 474 16.23 -0.98 33.72
N GLN A 475 15.25 -0.81 34.61
CA GLN A 475 13.88 -1.27 34.40
C GLN A 475 13.23 -0.61 33.17
N THR A 476 13.30 0.72 33.07
CA THR A 476 12.72 1.46 31.93
C THR A 476 13.44 1.10 30.63
N ARG A 477 14.77 0.95 30.67
CA ARG A 477 15.56 0.57 29.51
C ARG A 477 15.17 -0.80 28.98
N THR A 478 15.05 -1.81 29.84
CA THR A 478 14.61 -3.15 29.45
C THR A 478 13.23 -3.13 28.82
N GLN A 479 12.29 -2.33 29.36
CA GLN A 479 10.96 -2.17 28.76
C GLN A 479 11.00 -1.54 27.36
N LEU A 480 11.79 -0.47 27.17
CA LEU A 480 11.91 0.20 25.87
C LEU A 480 12.64 -0.67 24.84
N GLN A 481 13.69 -1.39 25.26
CA GLN A 481 14.42 -2.34 24.41
C GLN A 481 13.52 -3.49 23.94
N GLU A 482 12.62 -3.96 24.80
CA GLU A 482 11.65 -4.99 24.42
C GLU A 482 10.68 -4.50 23.34
N ILE A 483 10.21 -3.26 23.45
CA ILE A 483 9.36 -2.64 22.41
C ILE A 483 10.15 -2.51 21.09
N ILE A 484 11.37 -2.01 21.16
CA ILE A 484 12.25 -1.88 19.98
C ILE A 484 12.43 -3.24 19.32
N ARG A 485 12.71 -4.29 20.09
CA ARG A 485 12.91 -5.67 19.58
C ARG A 485 11.72 -6.17 18.77
N HIS A 486 10.49 -5.86 19.18
CA HIS A 486 9.29 -6.32 18.49
C HIS A 486 8.91 -5.48 17.27
N GLU A 487 9.34 -4.22 17.20
CA GLU A 487 8.88 -3.26 16.19
C GLU A 487 9.98 -2.78 15.23
N GLU A 488 11.27 -3.03 15.51
CA GLU A 488 12.40 -2.49 14.72
C GLU A 488 12.38 -2.96 13.26
N ASP A 489 12.04 -4.22 12.99
CA ASP A 489 12.02 -4.76 11.63
C ASP A 489 10.88 -4.13 10.82
N LYS A 490 9.71 -3.96 11.45
CA LYS A 490 8.56 -3.28 10.86
C LYS A 490 8.89 -1.82 10.56
N LEU A 491 9.44 -1.09 11.53
CA LEU A 491 9.79 0.33 11.39
C LEU A 491 10.82 0.57 10.28
N THR A 492 11.88 -0.23 10.25
CA THR A 492 12.97 -0.07 9.26
C THR A 492 12.57 -0.55 7.86
N ALA A 493 11.59 -1.45 7.75
CA ALA A 493 11.00 -1.84 6.49
C ALA A 493 10.07 -0.76 5.91
N ILE A 494 9.28 -0.08 6.77
CA ILE A 494 8.32 0.95 6.36
C ILE A 494 9.00 2.29 6.08
N HIS A 495 10.03 2.65 6.86
CA HIS A 495 10.65 3.97 6.80
C HIS A 495 12.11 3.89 6.33
N SER A 496 12.38 4.25 5.07
CA SER A 496 13.72 4.16 4.48
C SER A 496 14.72 5.17 5.03
N ASN A 497 14.20 6.25 5.63
CA ASN A 497 14.97 7.32 6.23
C ASN A 497 15.58 6.94 7.60
N ILE A 498 15.15 5.83 8.23
CA ILE A 498 15.69 5.38 9.50
C ILE A 498 17.09 4.78 9.30
N ALA A 499 18.07 5.36 9.99
CA ALA A 499 19.46 4.94 10.04
C ALA A 499 19.84 4.24 11.36
N GLY A 500 19.03 4.39 12.41
CA GLY A 500 19.26 3.69 13.67
C GLY A 500 18.09 3.78 14.65
N ILE A 501 18.07 2.90 15.65
CA ILE A 501 17.06 2.84 16.72
C ILE A 501 17.76 2.55 18.04
N GLY A 502 17.41 3.28 19.10
CA GLY A 502 17.98 3.08 20.42
C GLY A 502 17.10 3.63 21.54
N VAL A 503 17.60 3.51 22.77
CA VAL A 503 16.98 4.12 23.96
C VAL A 503 17.69 5.42 24.29
N GLY A 504 16.91 6.45 24.63
CA GLY A 504 17.46 7.73 25.03
C GLY A 504 16.48 8.54 25.87
N ARG A 505 16.58 9.86 25.79
CA ARG A 505 15.70 10.82 26.44
C ARG A 505 15.29 11.91 25.46
N VAL A 506 14.08 12.43 25.64
CA VAL A 506 13.55 13.54 24.84
C VAL A 506 14.48 14.74 24.99
N MET A 507 14.86 15.39 23.90
CA MET A 507 15.68 16.60 23.96
C MET A 507 14.76 17.81 24.19
N ILE A 508 14.90 18.48 25.33
CA ILE A 508 14.16 19.72 25.64
C ILE A 508 14.87 20.90 24.99
N ASN A 509 16.20 20.92 25.08
CA ASN A 509 17.09 21.84 24.39
C ASN A 509 18.47 21.17 24.21
N GLU A 510 19.46 21.88 23.65
CA GLU A 510 20.79 21.32 23.38
C GLU A 510 21.52 20.74 24.61
N ASN A 511 21.13 21.14 25.82
CA ASN A 511 21.80 20.78 27.08
C ASN A 511 20.89 20.10 28.11
N GLU A 512 19.59 19.96 27.82
CA GLU A 512 18.58 19.50 28.77
C GLU A 512 17.74 18.36 28.18
N TYR A 513 17.57 17.32 28.98
CA TYR A 513 16.92 16.08 28.59
C TYR A 513 15.74 15.79 29.50
N GLY A 514 14.63 15.39 28.89
CA GLY A 514 13.40 15.02 29.58
C GLY A 514 13.29 13.52 29.85
N ASP A 515 12.08 13.01 29.66
CA ASP A 515 11.72 11.63 29.96
C ASP A 515 12.41 10.62 29.04
N PRO A 516 12.63 9.38 29.52
CA PRO A 516 13.11 8.28 28.69
C PRO A 516 12.19 8.04 27.49
N CYS A 517 12.77 7.74 26.33
CA CYS A 517 12.04 7.56 25.08
C CYS A 517 12.77 6.60 24.13
N ILE A 518 12.08 6.23 23.05
CA ILE A 518 12.68 5.55 21.91
C ILE A 518 13.26 6.62 20.98
N VAL A 519 14.53 6.47 20.62
CA VAL A 519 15.22 7.39 19.71
C VAL A 519 15.30 6.72 18.34
N LEU A 520 14.77 7.38 17.32
CA LEU A 520 14.97 7.00 15.92
C LEU A 520 15.97 7.96 15.30
N TYR A 521 17.11 7.41 14.88
CA TYR A 521 18.11 8.13 14.13
C TYR A 521 17.72 8.08 12.65
N CYS A 522 17.68 9.23 11.99
CA CYS A 522 17.28 9.38 10.60
C CYS A 522 18.30 10.21 9.81
N LEU A 523 18.29 10.08 8.48
CA LEU A 523 19.24 10.79 7.62
C LEU A 523 18.87 12.27 7.44
N ASP A 524 17.58 12.60 7.36
CA ASP A 524 17.06 13.97 7.43
C ASP A 524 15.63 13.96 8.01
N LYS A 525 15.39 14.61 9.15
CA LYS A 525 14.08 14.54 9.83
C LYS A 525 12.95 15.29 9.11
N ARG A 526 13.29 16.14 8.14
CA ARG A 526 12.36 16.95 7.35
C ARG A 526 11.94 16.25 6.06
N LEU A 527 12.69 15.23 5.63
CA LEU A 527 12.44 14.51 4.40
C LEU A 527 11.43 13.38 4.61
N LEU A 528 10.34 13.44 3.85
CA LEU A 528 9.37 12.35 3.72
C LEU A 528 9.63 11.61 2.40
N PRO A 529 10.16 10.37 2.42
CA PRO A 529 10.39 9.61 1.19
C PRO A 529 9.10 9.36 0.40
N PHE A 530 9.20 9.31 -0.93
CA PHE A 530 8.03 9.08 -1.77
C PHE A 530 7.39 7.72 -1.49
N GLY A 531 6.06 7.70 -1.34
CA GLY A 531 5.31 6.47 -1.09
C GLY A 531 5.37 5.94 0.35
N GLU A 532 6.10 6.63 1.23
CA GLU A 532 6.18 6.32 2.66
C GLU A 532 5.31 7.27 3.49
N LYS A 533 5.08 6.91 4.75
CA LYS A 533 4.36 7.72 5.74
C LYS A 533 5.32 8.47 6.66
N GLU A 534 4.81 9.51 7.30
CA GLU A 534 5.50 10.18 8.40
C GLU A 534 5.84 9.16 9.50
N ILE A 535 7.02 9.33 10.10
CA ILE A 535 7.44 8.52 11.24
C ILE A 535 6.52 8.84 12.44
N PRO A 536 5.97 7.83 13.12
CA PRO A 536 5.05 8.06 14.22
C PRO A 536 5.71 8.81 15.38
N LYS A 537 4.94 9.65 16.08
CA LYS A 537 5.40 10.40 17.26
C LYS A 537 5.47 9.54 18.54
N SER A 538 4.86 8.36 18.52
CA SER A 538 4.87 7.43 19.65
C SER A 538 4.75 5.98 19.16
N LEU A 539 5.27 5.05 19.94
CA LEU A 539 5.25 3.61 19.68
C LEU A 539 4.82 2.88 20.95
N LYS A 540 3.71 2.13 20.88
CA LYS A 540 3.09 1.44 22.03
C LYS A 540 2.93 2.36 23.26
N GLY A 541 2.52 3.60 23.02
CA GLY A 541 2.31 4.61 24.08
C GLY A 541 3.58 5.32 24.58
N ASN A 542 4.77 4.97 24.07
CA ASN A 542 6.03 5.62 24.42
C ASN A 542 6.42 6.66 23.38
N THR A 543 6.96 7.79 23.81
CA THR A 543 7.41 8.87 22.93
C THR A 543 8.53 8.41 22.00
N ILE A 544 8.47 8.86 20.74
CA ILE A 544 9.58 8.76 19.79
C ILE A 544 10.25 10.13 19.67
N GLU A 545 11.58 10.14 19.81
CA GLU A 545 12.45 11.28 19.52
C GLU A 545 13.20 11.05 18.21
N LEU A 546 13.11 11.98 17.25
CA LEU A 546 13.85 11.93 16.00
C LEU A 546 15.19 12.65 16.14
N ARG A 547 16.28 11.99 15.75
CA ARG A 547 17.62 12.60 15.68
C ARG A 547 18.20 12.44 14.30
N GLU A 548 18.84 13.48 13.79
CA GLU A 548 19.58 13.40 12.53
C GLU A 548 20.98 12.89 12.84
N GLU A 549 21.32 11.71 12.29
CA GLU A 549 22.62 11.09 12.49
C GLU A 549 22.90 10.15 11.30
N ILE A 550 24.16 10.14 10.86
CA ILE A 550 24.63 9.29 9.78
C ILE A 550 25.76 8.43 10.33
N PHE A 551 25.61 7.12 10.18
CA PHE A 551 26.63 6.16 10.57
C PHE A 551 27.44 5.74 9.35
N MET A 552 28.74 5.57 9.54
CA MET A 552 29.67 5.06 8.54
C MET A 552 30.53 3.96 9.13
N PHE A 553 30.99 3.05 8.29
CA PHE A 553 32.08 2.14 8.65
C PHE A 553 33.39 2.92 8.84
N GLY A 554 34.25 2.46 9.75
CA GLY A 554 35.56 3.07 10.02
C GLY A 554 36.66 2.73 9.01
N PHE A 555 36.46 2.93 7.71
CA PHE A 555 37.48 2.69 6.67
C PHE A 555 38.48 3.85 6.56
N CYS A 556 39.81 3.64 6.49
CA CYS A 556 40.77 4.72 6.13
C CYS A 556 41.13 4.66 4.63
N ASP A 557 41.16 5.83 3.97
CA ASP A 557 41.60 6.06 2.58
C ASP A 557 42.95 6.78 2.42
N ASN A 558 43.52 7.36 3.49
CA ASN A 558 44.90 7.88 3.52
C ASN A 558 45.47 7.96 4.94
N CYS A 559 46.33 7.02 5.35
CA CYS A 559 47.10 7.17 6.58
C CYS A 559 48.52 6.57 6.39
N GLN A 560 49.51 7.03 7.16
CA GLN A 560 50.89 6.53 7.18
C GLN A 560 51.23 6.19 8.64
N HIS A 561 51.60 4.95 9.01
CA HIS A 561 52.46 4.57 10.16
C HIS A 561 52.71 3.03 10.17
N LEU A 562 53.86 2.60 10.72
CA LEU A 562 54.38 1.22 10.70
C LEU A 562 54.84 0.79 12.10
N GLU A 563 54.28 -0.28 12.67
CA GLU A 563 54.80 -0.98 13.86
C GLU A 563 54.51 -2.49 13.76
N LEU A 564 55.27 -3.32 14.51
CA LEU A 564 55.18 -4.79 14.62
C LEU A 564 53.74 -5.29 14.87
N LEU A 565 53.37 -6.49 14.38
CA LEU A 565 52.01 -7.05 14.49
C LEU A 565 51.53 -7.20 15.96
N ASP A 566 50.75 -6.22 16.43
CA ASP A 566 50.18 -6.11 17.78
C ASP A 566 48.72 -5.62 17.68
N ASN A 567 47.93 -5.61 18.76
CA ASN A 567 46.58 -5.05 18.66
C ASN A 567 46.65 -3.56 18.27
N GLY A 568 45.69 -3.14 17.44
CA GLY A 568 45.66 -1.82 16.83
C GLY A 568 46.62 -1.66 15.64
N CYS A 569 47.40 -2.68 15.27
CA CYS A 569 48.28 -2.59 14.11
C CYS A 569 47.53 -2.54 12.79
N SER A 570 48.16 -1.88 11.84
CA SER A 570 47.61 -1.69 10.50
C SER A 570 47.52 -2.98 9.72
N ILE A 571 46.34 -3.27 9.19
CA ILE A 571 46.13 -4.37 8.24
C ILE A 571 45.27 -3.91 7.07
N GLY A 572 45.35 -4.64 5.97
CA GLY A 572 44.47 -4.42 4.82
C GLY A 572 44.48 -5.60 3.87
N ARG A 573 43.87 -5.41 2.71
CA ARG A 573 43.90 -6.38 1.61
C ARG A 573 45.05 -6.05 0.65
N PRO A 574 45.70 -7.06 0.02
CA PRO A 574 46.72 -6.82 -1.00
C PRO A 574 46.21 -5.89 -2.10
N PHE A 575 47.05 -4.93 -2.51
CA PHE A 575 46.78 -4.00 -3.62
C PHE A 575 45.50 -3.16 -3.48
N ASN A 576 44.97 -3.00 -2.26
CA ASN A 576 43.77 -2.25 -1.96
C ASN A 576 44.06 -1.18 -0.91
N ASP A 577 43.62 0.06 -1.12
CA ASP A 577 43.88 1.16 -0.18
C ASP A 577 43.00 1.13 1.07
N SER A 578 42.15 0.11 1.25
CA SER A 578 41.40 -0.12 2.50
C SER A 578 42.31 -0.59 3.62
N ALA A 579 42.23 0.08 4.76
CA ALA A 579 42.97 -0.27 5.97
C ALA A 579 42.07 -0.34 7.20
N GLY A 580 42.46 -1.18 8.15
CA GLY A 580 41.87 -1.32 9.48
C GLY A 580 42.91 -1.72 10.52
N SER A 581 42.41 -2.22 11.64
CA SER A 581 43.20 -2.53 12.83
C SER A 581 43.08 -4.01 13.22
N VAL A 582 44.17 -4.57 13.75
CA VAL A 582 44.15 -5.85 14.48
C VAL A 582 43.37 -5.67 15.79
N GLY A 583 42.48 -6.61 16.12
CA GLY A 583 41.56 -6.51 17.24
C GLY A 583 41.96 -7.28 18.49
N PHE A 584 41.74 -8.60 18.45
CA PHE A 584 42.10 -9.53 19.53
C PHE A 584 42.91 -10.68 18.97
N LEU A 585 43.92 -11.12 19.71
CA LEU A 585 44.56 -12.42 19.50
C LEU A 585 43.56 -13.53 19.84
N VAL A 586 43.41 -14.48 18.93
CA VAL A 586 42.46 -15.59 19.10
C VAL A 586 43.03 -16.92 18.65
N LYS A 587 42.43 -17.99 19.18
CA LYS A 587 42.72 -19.35 18.79
C LYS A 587 41.43 -20.11 18.49
N SER A 588 41.46 -20.92 17.44
CA SER A 588 40.35 -21.83 17.14
C SER A 588 40.21 -22.91 18.21
N LYS A 589 38.96 -23.17 18.64
CA LYS A 589 38.60 -24.29 19.50
C LYS A 589 38.51 -25.62 18.73
N CYS A 590 38.47 -25.57 17.40
CA CYS A 590 38.49 -26.74 16.52
C CYS A 590 39.82 -27.52 16.61
N GLN A 591 39.83 -28.76 16.11
CA GLN A 591 41.00 -29.66 16.14
C GLN A 591 42.27 -29.07 15.50
N SER A 592 42.15 -28.15 14.54
CA SER A 592 43.30 -27.52 13.87
C SER A 592 44.10 -26.57 14.79
N LYS A 593 43.51 -26.09 15.90
CA LYS A 593 44.14 -25.16 16.88
C LYS A 593 44.84 -23.96 16.23
N GLU A 594 44.30 -23.46 15.13
CA GLU A 594 44.84 -22.34 14.37
C GLU A 594 44.86 -21.06 15.21
N TRP A 595 46.03 -20.41 15.22
CA TRP A 595 46.21 -19.08 15.79
C TRP A 595 45.93 -18.00 14.75
N GLY A 596 45.50 -16.84 15.23
CA GLY A 596 45.32 -15.67 14.42
C GLY A 596 44.72 -14.52 15.19
N PHE A 597 44.03 -13.62 14.50
CA PHE A 597 43.42 -12.46 15.14
C PHE A 597 42.01 -12.17 14.62
N LEU A 598 41.25 -11.44 15.42
CA LEU A 598 39.98 -10.83 15.02
C LEU A 598 40.21 -9.44 14.46
N THR A 599 39.41 -9.07 13.46
CA THR A 599 39.28 -7.71 12.92
C THR A 599 37.86 -7.51 12.37
N ALA A 600 37.56 -6.37 11.76
CA ALA A 600 36.26 -6.11 11.13
C ALA A 600 36.13 -6.84 9.78
N ALA A 601 34.94 -7.38 9.47
CA ALA A 601 34.72 -8.11 8.22
C ALA A 601 34.81 -7.17 7.01
N HIS A 602 34.29 -5.95 7.12
CA HIS A 602 34.35 -4.99 6.02
C HIS A 602 35.78 -4.60 5.63
N VAL A 603 36.75 -4.71 6.55
CA VAL A 603 38.18 -4.48 6.26
C VAL A 603 38.78 -5.68 5.53
N ALA A 604 38.51 -6.88 6.07
CA ALA A 604 39.17 -8.11 5.67
C ALA A 604 38.52 -8.82 4.47
N TYR A 605 37.26 -8.49 4.15
CA TYR A 605 36.46 -9.17 3.12
C TYR A 605 35.99 -8.20 2.04
N GLU A 606 36.31 -8.49 0.78
CA GLU A 606 36.09 -7.57 -0.35
C GLU A 606 34.63 -7.25 -0.63
N ASN A 607 33.75 -8.26 -0.63
CA ASN A 607 32.34 -8.05 -0.92
C ASN A 607 31.48 -8.26 0.32
N VAL A 608 31.60 -7.35 1.28
CA VAL A 608 30.88 -7.42 2.57
C VAL A 608 29.35 -7.54 2.42
N LEU A 609 28.78 -7.02 1.33
CA LEU A 609 27.34 -7.13 1.04
C LEU A 609 26.90 -8.58 0.79
N GLU A 610 27.80 -9.47 0.34
CA GLU A 610 27.50 -10.91 0.21
C GLU A 610 27.33 -11.58 1.58
N LEU A 611 28.05 -11.09 2.60
CA LEU A 611 28.00 -11.66 3.95
C LEU A 611 26.64 -11.43 4.65
N LYS A 612 25.85 -10.44 4.19
CA LYS A 612 24.49 -10.15 4.71
C LYS A 612 23.55 -11.36 4.59
N TYR A 613 23.74 -12.22 3.59
CA TYR A 613 22.81 -13.30 3.26
C TYR A 613 23.22 -14.66 3.83
N VAL A 614 24.33 -14.73 4.56
CA VAL A 614 24.90 -16.01 5.00
C VAL A 614 24.60 -16.23 6.47
N SER A 615 23.80 -17.26 6.75
CA SER A 615 23.39 -17.63 8.12
C SER A 615 24.55 -18.18 8.96
N ASN A 616 25.63 -18.62 8.30
CA ASN A 616 26.85 -19.12 8.91
C ASN A 616 28.04 -18.28 8.42
N PRO A 617 29.13 -18.16 9.21
CA PRO A 617 30.34 -17.50 8.74
C PRO A 617 30.85 -18.16 7.44
N VAL A 618 31.11 -17.35 6.41
CA VAL A 618 31.52 -17.84 5.08
C VAL A 618 32.88 -18.53 5.15
N LEU A 619 32.98 -19.69 4.49
CA LEU A 619 34.15 -20.58 4.46
C LEU A 619 34.88 -20.62 3.10
N GLU A 620 34.38 -19.91 2.08
CA GLU A 620 34.88 -20.04 0.70
C GLU A 620 35.48 -18.71 0.19
N ASN A 621 36.70 -18.81 -0.36
CA ASN A 621 37.64 -17.74 -0.76
C ASN A 621 38.45 -17.12 0.38
N SER A 622 39.59 -17.76 0.69
CA SER A 622 40.58 -17.29 1.63
C SER A 622 41.24 -15.99 1.14
N GLN A 623 40.65 -14.85 1.48
CA GLN A 623 41.25 -13.55 1.20
C GLN A 623 42.51 -13.38 2.04
N GLU A 624 43.61 -13.03 1.37
CA GLU A 624 44.87 -12.75 2.03
C GLU A 624 44.82 -11.38 2.72
N ILE A 625 45.53 -11.28 3.85
CA ILE A 625 45.66 -10.06 4.63
C ILE A 625 47.13 -9.66 4.69
N VAL A 626 47.39 -8.37 4.50
CA VAL A 626 48.73 -7.80 4.53
C VAL A 626 48.94 -6.92 5.74
N HIS A 627 50.19 -6.91 6.22
CA HIS A 627 50.66 -5.99 7.24
C HIS A 627 52.04 -5.40 6.84
N PRO A 628 52.24 -4.08 6.99
CA PRO A 628 51.17 -3.10 7.23
C PRO A 628 50.17 -3.08 6.04
N SER A 629 49.07 -2.34 6.15
CA SER A 629 48.15 -2.15 5.02
C SER A 629 48.86 -1.61 3.76
N TYR A 630 48.32 -1.88 2.58
CA TYR A 630 48.84 -1.35 1.31
C TYR A 630 48.79 0.18 1.23
N GLN A 631 47.92 0.79 2.03
CA GLN A 631 47.83 2.24 2.20
C GLN A 631 49.03 2.81 2.97
N ASP A 632 49.48 2.15 4.04
CA ASP A 632 50.64 2.59 4.82
C ASP A 632 51.97 2.30 4.11
N SER A 633 52.06 1.14 3.46
CA SER A 633 53.26 0.73 2.74
C SER A 633 52.93 -0.12 1.53
N LYS A 634 53.48 0.28 0.38
CA LYS A 634 53.47 -0.54 -0.84
C LYS A 634 54.39 -1.77 -0.72
N SER A 635 55.34 -1.73 0.22
CA SER A 635 56.13 -2.90 0.65
C SER A 635 55.47 -3.50 1.89
N ASN A 636 54.54 -4.41 1.68
CA ASN A 636 53.83 -5.13 2.73
C ASN A 636 54.00 -6.64 2.58
N ASN A 637 53.80 -7.36 3.68
CA ASN A 637 53.89 -8.82 3.70
C ASN A 637 52.50 -9.40 3.88
N ILE A 638 52.20 -10.47 3.15
CA ILE A 638 51.04 -11.30 3.44
C ILE A 638 51.31 -12.01 4.78
N ILE A 639 50.46 -11.76 5.76
CA ILE A 639 50.61 -12.30 7.12
C ILE A 639 49.64 -13.43 7.42
N GLY A 640 48.58 -13.58 6.61
CA GLY A 640 47.55 -14.54 6.90
C GLY A 640 46.41 -14.50 5.90
N ARG A 641 45.35 -15.25 6.22
CA ARG A 641 44.14 -15.37 5.42
C ARG A 641 42.88 -15.38 6.27
N VAL A 642 41.79 -14.82 5.74
CA VAL A 642 40.47 -14.90 6.35
C VAL A 642 39.99 -16.36 6.35
N THR A 643 39.60 -16.87 7.52
CA THR A 643 39.04 -18.22 7.69
C THR A 643 37.55 -18.20 8.03
N LYS A 644 37.07 -17.13 8.67
CA LYS A 644 35.65 -16.89 8.95
C LYS A 644 35.36 -15.40 8.85
N ALA A 645 34.20 -15.03 8.30
CA ALA A 645 33.72 -13.65 8.30
C ALA A 645 32.19 -13.59 8.42
N SER A 646 31.69 -12.57 9.09
CA SER A 646 30.26 -12.29 9.21
C SER A 646 30.02 -10.79 9.30
N CYS A 647 29.00 -10.29 8.60
CA CYS A 647 28.61 -8.88 8.58
C CYS A 647 27.08 -8.75 8.51
N GLY A 648 26.46 -8.23 9.57
CA GLY A 648 25.01 -8.03 9.68
C GLY A 648 24.48 -8.45 11.04
N SER A 649 23.20 -8.81 11.11
CA SER A 649 22.59 -9.29 12.36
C SER A 649 22.58 -10.81 12.41
N LEU A 650 23.21 -11.38 13.43
CA LEU A 650 23.21 -12.81 13.71
C LEU A 650 22.18 -13.13 14.81
N GLN A 651 21.35 -14.14 14.55
CA GLN A 651 20.38 -14.63 15.53
C GLN A 651 21.10 -15.49 16.59
N THR A 652 20.93 -15.17 17.87
CA THR A 652 21.23 -16.09 18.98
C THR A 652 19.95 -16.64 19.59
N ASN A 653 20.09 -17.56 20.56
CA ASN A 653 18.96 -18.21 21.23
C ASN A 653 17.99 -17.22 21.87
N ASP A 654 18.47 -16.05 22.31
CA ASP A 654 17.66 -15.08 23.05
C ASP A 654 17.40 -13.78 22.25
N TYR A 655 18.34 -13.34 21.39
CA TYR A 655 18.26 -12.04 20.69
C TYR A 655 19.06 -12.03 19.38
N SER A 656 18.75 -11.11 18.46
CA SER A 656 19.65 -10.82 17.32
C SER A 656 20.69 -9.76 17.71
N LYS A 657 21.95 -9.95 17.30
CA LYS A 657 23.07 -9.06 17.58
C LYS A 657 23.86 -8.75 16.31
N GLY A 658 24.27 -7.50 16.16
CA GLY A 658 25.10 -7.01 15.08
C GLY A 658 26.52 -7.54 15.19
N ILE A 659 27.00 -8.15 14.12
CA ILE A 659 28.35 -8.68 13.97
C ILE A 659 28.97 -8.08 12.71
N ASP A 660 30.20 -7.61 12.84
CA ASP A 660 31.05 -7.19 11.74
C ASP A 660 32.47 -7.61 12.09
N ALA A 661 32.75 -8.89 11.86
CA ALA A 661 33.97 -9.52 12.34
C ALA A 661 34.52 -10.53 11.34
N ALA A 662 35.84 -10.61 11.26
CA ALA A 662 36.57 -11.64 10.55
C ALA A 662 37.64 -12.25 11.45
N PHE A 663 37.78 -13.57 11.36
CA PHE A 663 38.90 -14.31 11.91
C PHE A 663 39.94 -14.51 10.80
N VAL A 664 41.14 -14.01 11.04
CA VAL A 664 42.29 -14.14 10.15
C VAL A 664 43.28 -15.12 10.76
N HIS A 665 43.50 -16.25 10.09
CA HIS A 665 44.57 -17.18 10.45
C HIS A 665 45.93 -16.64 10.00
N VAL A 666 46.92 -16.68 10.88
CA VAL A 666 48.29 -16.21 10.61
C VAL A 666 49.17 -17.39 10.20
N TYR A 667 49.95 -17.24 9.12
CA TYR A 667 50.74 -18.34 8.55
C TYR A 667 51.94 -18.77 9.41
N GLU A 668 52.59 -17.83 10.08
CA GLU A 668 53.76 -18.08 10.95
C GLU A 668 53.52 -17.45 12.33
N PRO A 669 52.71 -18.06 13.21
CA PRO A 669 52.45 -17.50 14.52
C PRO A 669 53.71 -17.61 15.39
N GLU A 670 54.16 -16.52 16.00
CA GLU A 670 55.10 -16.58 17.13
C GLU A 670 54.38 -17.26 18.31
N ILE A 671 54.72 -18.52 18.60
CA ILE A 671 54.11 -19.27 19.69
C ILE A 671 54.72 -18.80 21.01
N ARG A 672 53.98 -17.98 21.76
CA ARG A 672 54.27 -17.63 23.17
C ARG A 672 53.23 -18.27 24.09
N GLU A 673 53.54 -18.36 25.39
CA GLU A 673 52.52 -18.70 26.40
C GLU A 673 51.61 -17.48 26.59
N PHE A 674 50.32 -17.66 26.30
CA PHE A 674 49.30 -16.62 26.46
C PHE A 674 48.23 -17.09 27.44
N SER A 675 47.79 -16.19 28.32
CA SER A 675 46.62 -16.40 29.18
C SER A 675 45.33 -16.16 28.39
N GLU A 676 44.27 -16.93 28.68
CA GLU A 676 42.95 -16.67 28.11
C GLU A 676 42.39 -15.35 28.67
N LEU A 677 41.93 -14.48 27.79
CA LEU A 677 41.43 -13.16 28.14
C LEU A 677 39.99 -13.25 28.66
N ASN A 678 39.74 -12.63 29.82
CA ASN A 678 38.40 -12.55 30.38
C ASN A 678 37.46 -11.73 29.49
N ILE A 679 36.28 -12.27 29.20
CA ILE A 679 35.23 -11.59 28.43
C ILE A 679 34.24 -10.92 29.40
N VAL A 680 33.79 -9.72 29.05
CA VAL A 680 32.79 -8.94 29.81
C VAL A 680 31.47 -9.72 29.92
N ASN A 681 30.87 -9.72 31.09
CA ASN A 681 29.49 -10.19 31.31
C ASN A 681 28.55 -9.02 31.71
N GLU A 682 27.25 -9.29 31.86
CA GLU A 682 26.28 -8.24 32.20
C GLU A 682 26.49 -7.64 33.60
N ASP A 683 27.05 -8.39 34.55
CA ASP A 683 27.32 -7.91 35.91
C ASP A 683 28.53 -6.96 35.94
N ASP A 684 29.41 -7.04 34.93
CA ASP A 684 30.57 -6.15 34.79
C ASP A 684 30.17 -4.73 34.35
N ILE A 685 28.98 -4.54 33.76
CA ILE A 685 28.52 -3.24 33.26
C ILE A 685 27.76 -2.50 34.38
N GLN A 686 28.41 -1.54 35.01
CA GLN A 686 27.83 -0.78 36.13
C GLN A 686 26.80 0.24 35.62
N CYS A 687 25.51 -0.04 35.83
CA CYS A 687 24.37 0.79 35.38
C CYS A 687 24.17 2.13 36.13
N GLU A 688 25.07 2.50 37.06
CA GLU A 688 24.93 3.72 37.88
C GLU A 688 26.23 4.54 37.98
N ARG A 689 27.29 4.09 37.30
CA ARG A 689 28.58 4.77 37.26
C ARG A 689 29.10 4.83 35.83
N THR A 690 29.89 5.85 35.53
CA THR A 690 30.57 5.96 34.24
C THR A 690 31.45 4.73 34.04
N THR A 691 31.07 3.89 33.08
CA THR A 691 31.83 2.72 32.68
C THR A 691 32.81 3.14 31.59
N LEU A 692 34.12 2.95 31.85
CA LEU A 692 35.18 3.35 30.94
C LEU A 692 35.62 2.16 30.07
N VAL A 693 36.04 2.49 28.87
CA VAL A 693 36.58 1.52 27.91
C VAL A 693 37.83 2.09 27.27
N SER A 694 38.75 1.22 26.88
CA SER A 694 39.90 1.58 26.05
C SER A 694 39.91 0.80 24.75
N LYS A 695 40.51 1.37 23.72
CA LYS A 695 40.91 0.63 22.53
C LYS A 695 42.30 1.05 22.09
N LYS A 696 42.96 0.19 21.32
CA LYS A 696 44.16 0.53 20.55
C LYS A 696 43.83 0.34 19.08
N GLY A 697 43.86 1.43 18.31
CA GLY A 697 43.59 1.42 16.87
C GLY A 697 44.71 2.05 16.07
N ARG A 698 44.74 1.75 14.78
CA ARG A 698 45.78 2.24 13.86
C ARG A 698 45.84 3.76 13.82
N SER A 699 44.68 4.41 13.72
CA SER A 699 44.53 5.82 13.40
C SER A 699 44.57 6.71 14.65
N THR A 700 43.84 6.35 15.70
CA THR A 700 43.83 7.17 16.94
C THR A 700 44.75 6.63 18.03
N LYS A 701 45.45 5.52 17.80
CA LYS A 701 46.28 4.85 18.81
C LYS A 701 45.45 4.42 20.02
N VAL A 702 45.98 4.58 21.23
CA VAL A 702 45.29 4.22 22.47
C VAL A 702 44.34 5.36 22.84
N THR A 703 43.05 5.08 22.91
CA THR A 703 42.02 6.05 23.26
C THR A 703 41.09 5.51 24.34
N ILE A 704 40.56 6.41 25.17
CA ILE A 704 39.59 6.10 26.22
C ILE A 704 38.21 6.62 25.82
N GLY A 705 37.18 5.83 26.07
CA GLY A 705 35.79 6.16 25.81
C GLY A 705 34.90 5.89 27.01
N ILE A 706 33.63 6.27 26.87
CA ILE A 706 32.60 6.03 27.86
C ILE A 706 31.57 5.07 27.25
N LEU A 707 31.41 3.90 27.85
CA LEU A 707 30.37 2.95 27.45
C LEU A 707 28.98 3.54 27.74
N SER A 708 28.12 3.54 26.73
CA SER A 708 26.70 3.78 26.89
C SER A 708 26.06 2.56 27.56
N GLU A 709 25.18 2.82 28.53
CA GLU A 709 24.37 1.76 29.12
C GLU A 709 23.26 1.26 28.19
N ASN A 710 23.03 1.99 27.09
CA ASN A 710 22.06 1.65 26.06
C ASN A 710 22.75 1.01 24.86
N THR A 711 22.13 -0.01 24.30
CA THR A 711 22.49 -0.56 22.99
C THR A 711 21.81 0.21 21.87
N ILE A 712 22.37 0.11 20.66
CA ILE A 712 21.83 0.75 19.46
C ILE A 712 21.76 -0.27 18.31
N SER A 713 20.68 -0.21 17.53
CA SER A 713 20.58 -0.88 16.24
C SER A 713 20.84 0.16 15.13
N ILE A 714 21.68 -0.15 14.13
CA ILE A 714 22.04 0.81 13.06
C ILE A 714 21.99 0.21 11.66
N LYS A 715 21.83 1.06 10.65
CA LYS A 715 21.92 0.73 9.22
C LYS A 715 23.20 1.28 8.61
N LEU A 716 24.01 0.41 8.02
CA LEU A 716 25.18 0.80 7.23
C LEU A 716 25.11 0.12 5.88
N ASN A 717 25.23 0.87 4.77
CA ASN A 717 25.21 0.34 3.41
C ASN A 717 24.09 -0.71 3.15
N ASN A 718 22.88 -0.44 3.65
CA ASN A 718 21.71 -1.35 3.59
C ASN A 718 21.83 -2.68 4.37
N ILE A 719 22.77 -2.78 5.31
CA ILE A 719 22.90 -3.86 6.30
C ILE A 719 22.44 -3.33 7.65
N TRP A 720 21.55 -4.08 8.33
CA TRP A 720 21.05 -3.75 9.67
C TRP A 720 21.84 -4.51 10.73
N PHE A 721 22.38 -3.80 11.72
CA PHE A 721 23.17 -4.33 12.83
C PHE A 721 22.41 -4.10 14.13
N LYS A 722 21.85 -5.15 14.72
CA LYS A 722 20.99 -5.05 15.90
C LYS A 722 21.77 -4.98 17.22
N ASN A 723 21.30 -4.20 18.19
CA ASN A 723 21.75 -4.31 19.59
C ASN A 723 23.28 -4.23 19.82
N CYS A 724 23.98 -3.36 19.08
CA CYS A 724 25.40 -3.08 19.24
C CYS A 724 25.67 -2.24 20.49
N PHE A 725 26.88 -2.35 21.05
CA PHE A 725 27.33 -1.42 22.09
C PHE A 725 27.62 -0.05 21.47
N CYS A 726 27.38 1.00 22.25
CA CYS A 726 27.63 2.38 21.86
C CYS A 726 28.65 3.01 22.82
N ILE A 727 29.65 3.70 22.27
CA ILE A 727 30.73 4.33 23.03
C ILE A 727 30.82 5.81 22.66
N TYR A 728 30.82 6.66 23.69
CA TYR A 728 31.03 8.10 23.55
C TYR A 728 32.50 8.46 23.75
N ASN A 729 32.96 9.56 23.15
CA ASN A 729 34.29 10.10 23.45
C ASN A 729 34.37 10.47 24.93
N TYR A 730 35.54 10.24 25.55
CA TYR A 730 35.75 10.59 26.94
C TYR A 730 35.85 12.11 27.16
N ASN A 731 36.43 12.85 26.22
CA ASN A 731 36.54 14.30 26.24
C ASN A 731 36.51 14.90 24.83
N ASP A 732 36.40 16.22 24.73
CA ASP A 732 36.27 16.95 23.46
C ASP A 732 37.57 17.00 22.64
N SER A 733 38.73 16.76 23.28
CA SER A 733 40.04 16.84 22.62
C SER A 733 40.47 15.56 21.93
N GLU A 734 39.86 14.42 22.26
CA GLU A 734 40.27 13.11 21.79
C GLU A 734 39.08 12.31 21.26
N THR A 735 39.12 11.96 19.97
CA THR A 735 38.10 11.11 19.36
C THR A 735 38.41 9.65 19.69
N PHE A 736 37.43 8.93 20.23
CA PHE A 736 37.60 7.52 20.57
C PHE A 736 37.95 6.68 19.35
N PHE A 737 37.27 6.89 18.21
CA PHE A 737 37.38 6.07 17.00
C PHE A 737 37.36 6.94 15.73
N LYS A 738 38.20 6.61 14.75
CA LYS A 738 38.21 7.22 13.41
C LYS A 738 38.31 6.17 12.32
N GLU A 739 38.09 6.61 11.08
CA GLU A 739 38.50 5.90 9.87
C GLU A 739 39.89 5.26 10.01
N GLY A 740 39.98 3.95 9.79
CA GLY A 740 41.17 3.11 9.95
C GLY A 740 41.28 2.37 11.29
N ASP A 741 40.49 2.76 12.30
CA ASP A 741 40.41 2.03 13.58
C ASP A 741 39.49 0.80 13.51
N SER A 742 38.73 0.62 12.43
CA SER A 742 37.86 -0.55 12.26
C SER A 742 38.60 -1.86 12.51
N GLY A 743 38.01 -2.71 13.35
CA GLY A 743 38.62 -3.96 13.77
C GLY A 743 39.34 -3.87 15.12
N SER A 744 39.54 -2.68 15.70
CA SER A 744 40.19 -2.53 17.00
C SER A 744 39.43 -3.27 18.12
N GLY A 745 40.18 -3.96 18.96
CA GLY A 745 39.66 -4.59 20.18
C GLY A 745 39.34 -3.52 21.22
N VAL A 746 38.13 -3.60 21.78
CA VAL A 746 37.64 -2.72 22.83
C VAL A 746 37.62 -3.47 24.14
N PHE A 747 38.22 -2.87 25.16
CA PHE A 747 38.36 -3.44 26.48
C PHE A 747 37.62 -2.59 27.50
N LEU A 748 36.86 -3.22 28.38
CA LEU A 748 36.39 -2.61 29.62
C LEU A 748 37.61 -2.36 30.52
N ILE A 749 37.71 -1.16 31.08
CA ILE A 749 38.79 -0.79 32.02
C ILE A 749 38.21 -0.37 33.37
N ASP A 750 38.96 -0.62 34.44
CA ASP A 750 38.63 -0.09 35.77
C ASP A 750 38.98 1.40 35.89
N GLN A 751 38.76 1.99 37.07
CA GLN A 751 39.04 3.41 37.32
C GLN A 751 40.54 3.76 37.28
N GLU A 752 41.41 2.76 37.40
CA GLU A 752 42.87 2.89 37.38
C GLU A 752 43.43 2.65 35.97
N GLY A 753 42.62 2.08 35.06
CA GLY A 753 42.97 1.77 33.67
C GLY A 753 43.62 0.39 33.48
N GLU A 754 43.69 -0.43 34.53
CA GLU A 754 44.61 -1.58 34.60
C GLU A 754 43.93 -2.93 34.27
N SER A 755 42.74 -3.21 34.80
CA SER A 755 42.01 -4.44 34.49
C SER A 755 41.30 -4.38 33.14
N LYS A 756 41.77 -5.14 32.14
CA LYS A 756 41.17 -5.23 30.80
C LYS A 756 40.30 -6.48 30.62
N LYS A 757 38.99 -6.29 30.37
CA LYS A 757 38.10 -7.38 29.91
C LYS A 757 37.64 -7.12 28.48
N ALA A 758 37.60 -8.15 27.63
CA ALA A 758 37.16 -8.01 26.24
C ALA A 758 35.67 -7.64 26.17
N LEU A 759 35.36 -6.48 25.56
CA LEU A 759 34.00 -6.03 25.32
C LEU A 759 33.55 -6.35 23.88
N GLY A 760 34.39 -6.03 22.88
CA GLY A 760 33.95 -6.09 21.50
C GLY A 760 34.92 -5.57 20.45
N ILE A 761 34.50 -5.64 19.18
CA ILE A 761 35.24 -5.10 18.02
C ILE A 761 34.57 -3.80 17.57
N ALA A 762 35.32 -2.70 17.52
CA ALA A 762 34.83 -1.43 17.00
C ALA A 762 34.79 -1.44 15.46
N PHE A 763 33.69 -0.99 14.85
CA PHE A 763 33.49 -1.15 13.40
C PHE A 763 32.83 0.04 12.69
N ALA A 764 32.05 0.84 13.40
CA ALA A 764 31.32 1.96 12.82
C ALA A 764 31.24 3.14 13.77
N PHE A 765 30.97 4.31 13.23
CA PHE A 765 30.90 5.54 14.01
C PHE A 765 29.98 6.57 13.35
N SER A 766 29.58 7.55 14.16
CA SER A 766 28.88 8.76 13.76
C SER A 766 29.60 9.99 14.34
N SER A 767 28.94 11.14 14.35
CA SER A 767 29.50 12.37 14.92
C SER A 767 29.74 12.29 16.43
N THR A 768 28.99 11.42 17.12
CA THR A 768 28.92 11.37 18.57
C THR A 768 29.17 9.98 19.15
N GLU A 769 29.01 8.93 18.35
CA GLU A 769 28.90 7.56 18.84
C GLU A 769 29.81 6.62 18.04
N THR A 770 30.46 5.68 18.73
CA THR A 770 31.17 4.54 18.13
C THR A 770 30.38 3.26 18.41
N CYS A 771 30.13 2.47 17.38
CA CYS A 771 29.45 1.18 17.48
C CYS A 771 30.45 0.03 17.58
N VAL A 772 30.16 -0.88 18.50
CA VAL A 772 31.02 -2.01 18.85
C VAL A 772 30.21 -3.30 18.87
N CYS A 773 30.68 -4.31 18.13
CA CYS A 773 30.09 -5.65 18.11
C CYS A 773 30.42 -6.41 19.40
N ASP A 774 29.48 -7.17 19.93
CA ASP A 774 29.66 -7.95 21.16
C ASP A 774 30.63 -9.12 20.94
N ILE A 775 31.74 -9.15 21.67
CA ILE A 775 32.76 -10.20 21.51
C ILE A 775 32.21 -11.59 21.84
N ARG A 776 31.24 -11.70 22.76
CA ARG A 776 30.61 -12.97 23.17
C ARG A 776 29.98 -13.67 21.97
N ASN A 777 29.29 -12.90 21.14
CA ASN A 777 28.65 -13.39 19.92
C ASN A 777 29.67 -13.84 18.88
N ILE A 778 30.77 -13.10 18.73
CA ILE A 778 31.83 -13.43 17.78
C ILE A 778 32.52 -14.73 18.18
N VAL A 779 32.92 -14.87 19.45
CA VAL A 779 33.64 -16.08 19.91
C VAL A 779 32.78 -17.34 19.82
N GLN A 780 31.48 -17.21 20.05
CA GLN A 780 30.51 -18.30 19.88
C GLN A 780 30.32 -18.64 18.40
N ALA A 781 30.05 -17.64 17.55
CA ALA A 781 29.80 -17.85 16.13
C ALA A 781 31.02 -18.43 15.39
N PHE A 782 32.23 -18.00 15.78
CA PHE A 782 33.48 -18.41 15.15
C PHE A 782 34.14 -19.59 15.85
N ASP A 783 33.60 -20.09 16.96
CA ASP A 783 34.18 -21.18 17.76
C ASP A 783 35.67 -20.94 18.07
N ILE A 784 35.94 -19.80 18.71
CA ILE A 784 37.29 -19.31 19.07
C ILE A 784 37.34 -18.91 20.55
N ALA A 785 38.56 -18.71 21.07
CA ALA A 785 38.84 -18.12 22.37
C ALA A 785 39.78 -16.92 22.23
N CYS A 786 39.62 -15.89 23.06
CA CYS A 786 40.46 -14.69 23.09
C CYS A 786 41.61 -14.85 24.07
N TYR A 787 42.77 -14.28 23.75
CA TYR A 787 43.98 -14.37 24.56
C TYR A 787 44.57 -12.99 24.83
N GLU A 788 45.24 -12.86 25.98
CA GLU A 788 45.95 -11.65 26.39
C GLU A 788 47.19 -11.41 25.51
N GLU A 789 47.55 -10.14 25.33
CA GLU A 789 48.84 -9.77 24.74
C GLU A 789 50.00 -10.20 25.65
N PRO A 790 51.17 -10.54 25.09
CA PRO A 790 52.35 -10.80 25.89
C PRO A 790 52.84 -9.49 26.51
N GLN A 791 52.86 -9.40 27.84
CA GLN A 791 53.52 -8.28 28.52
C GLN A 791 55.01 -8.27 28.13
N LEU A 792 55.49 -7.15 27.59
CA LEU A 792 56.93 -6.91 27.45
C LEU A 792 57.51 -6.91 28.87
N MET A 793 58.27 -7.94 29.23
CA MET A 793 59.03 -7.91 30.48
C MET A 793 59.99 -6.72 30.41
N ASP A 794 59.89 -5.82 31.40
CA ASP A 794 60.86 -4.75 31.59
C ASP A 794 62.27 -5.37 31.65
N ILE A 795 63.08 -5.09 30.64
CA ILE A 795 64.51 -5.40 30.68
C ILE A 795 65.14 -4.30 31.53
N SER A 796 65.18 -4.54 32.84
CA SER A 796 65.86 -3.69 33.84
C SER A 796 67.34 -3.52 33.57
#